data_AF-A0A9E5TMP9-F1
#
_entry.id   AF-A0A9E5TMP9-F1
#
_cell.length_a   1.000
_cell.length_b   1.000
_cell.length_c   1.000
_cell.angle_alpha   90.00
_cell.angle_beta   90.00
_cell.angle_gamma   90.00
#
_symmetry.space_group_name_H-M   'P 1'
#
loop_
_entity.id
_entity.type
_entity.pdbx_description
1 polymer ?
#
loop_
_entity_poly.entity_id
_entity_poly.type
_entity_poly.pdbx_seq_one_letter_code
_entity_poly.pdbx_strand_id
1 'polypeptide(L)'
;MRQRLRSSRVLRLLLPGWHIKRWLLSLFFGILLLSLGFAYVLVHIYRTAPFPSFVYYLTLQFIPHVQRGILLGTVGVTLVVVSFIKLSHTLIAPFVARKTREGSLVDLVYDYYHGPAEKPKVVVFAGTEGLSMLLRIAEQVPWQLTGVVPPVGSGTAFAKLRRGLGTSGEEVLFPTTEKVGLCAQLEDGQSLEGESAILARRKDVPLKKVWLQSRTDEGPETPVVASPEVVEALELADAVVVGPGSLFTNIIPTLLVPEINDALKRTSARKIFVCNIMTQPGLTEGYTVADHVRAVQNSCGFRLDYALVSRAEEVTDSVLARYRSVSAEPVRSVPVVKDDTQIILFEDTPEELVLVEGALLIERDLVQEVVEEGANGVSRTVLRHDPMKLTGAVSGILRDFAFQAKLSASRAVFKEYDIRGVADADLTTGAIETIGRAFGTYIQRSTGRNKVVVGRDVRLSSERFFSAVTKGLLSTGCQVVDVGVVPTPALSFALDRAFADGAVMVTASHNPPEFNGLKLQVGPYPLAGEALQHVERLIAKNQFEVGRGSMEGLDVIPEYLDCIRDRVRLNRGLKVVVDGGNGTAGMLGSDLIEELGCEVVPLFCEPDGRFPNHEPDPLVEDNIGDLKAMVVREGADLGVGFDGDGDRLGVVDERGAMVLPDKYVALLAREFLTSGPAKVVLDVRCSQALIDDIVRNGGIPLMTRCGNAYILQKMRQENAALGVELSGHVFFNDPPLNFDDALFAAGKLVEYISKRDRPLSQLVEELPRYYSSSELRVPCPDTQKFTVVEAIKESFIETHEVIDIDGARIKFDGGWALVRASNTQPVLSVRVEGRTEEDLHRIEGIVTERISLCLPSGIG
;
A
#
# COMPACT_ATOMS: atom_id res chain seq x y z
N MET A 1 -23.14 17.15 31.88
CA MET A 1 -23.81 18.28 31.19
C MET A 1 -23.42 18.34 29.69
N ARG A 2 -23.46 17.20 28.98
CA ARG A 2 -23.19 17.06 27.53
C ARG A 2 -24.25 16.17 26.86
N GLN A 3 -25.51 16.39 27.24
CA GLN A 3 -26.68 15.84 26.56
C GLN A 3 -27.75 16.93 26.60
N ARG A 4 -27.86 17.65 25.49
CA ARG A 4 -28.97 18.52 25.03
C ARG A 4 -28.34 19.60 24.16
N LEU A 5 -28.27 19.36 22.86
CA LEU A 5 -28.32 20.37 21.79
C LEU A 5 -28.37 19.63 20.42
N ARG A 6 -29.30 18.69 20.29
CA ARG A 6 -29.80 18.18 19.00
C ARG A 6 -31.30 18.48 18.92
N SER A 7 -31.67 19.72 18.58
CA SER A 7 -32.96 20.04 17.95
C SER A 7 -33.07 21.52 17.59
N SER A 8 -32.41 21.96 16.51
CA SER A 8 -32.99 23.05 15.73
C SER A 8 -32.73 22.82 14.25
N ARG A 9 -33.81 22.77 13.47
CA ARG A 9 -33.77 22.71 12.00
C ARG A 9 -33.08 23.94 11.38
N VAL A 10 -32.83 24.97 12.20
CA VAL A 10 -32.24 26.26 11.80
C VAL A 10 -30.73 26.16 11.59
N LEU A 11 -30.03 25.26 12.30
CA LEU A 11 -28.57 25.12 12.16
C LEU A 11 -28.10 24.23 10.99
N ARG A 12 -29.00 23.53 10.29
CA ARG A 12 -28.68 22.82 9.02
C ARG A 12 -28.57 23.76 7.81
N LEU A 13 -28.85 25.06 7.98
CA LEU A 13 -28.78 26.07 6.93
C LEU A 13 -27.36 26.64 6.70
N LEU A 14 -26.33 26.04 7.30
CA LEU A 14 -24.96 26.58 7.34
C LEU A 14 -23.89 25.66 6.70
N LEU A 15 -24.23 24.72 5.80
CA LEU A 15 -23.28 23.74 5.23
C LEU A 15 -23.04 23.88 3.70
N PRO A 16 -21.80 23.99 3.19
CA PRO A 16 -21.50 24.58 1.87
C PRO A 16 -21.90 23.72 0.66
N GLY A 17 -22.30 24.37 -0.45
CA GLY A 17 -22.53 23.74 -1.76
C GLY A 17 -23.80 24.18 -2.49
N TRP A 18 -24.89 24.42 -1.76
CA TRP A 18 -26.17 24.97 -2.29
C TRP A 18 -26.40 26.45 -1.92
N HIS A 19 -25.45 27.09 -1.22
CA HIS A 19 -25.68 28.34 -0.50
C HIS A 19 -25.51 29.61 -1.33
N ILE A 20 -24.64 29.65 -2.34
CA ILE A 20 -24.40 30.88 -3.12
C ILE A 20 -25.69 31.32 -3.83
N LYS A 21 -26.43 30.38 -4.45
CA LYS A 21 -27.71 30.69 -5.11
C LYS A 21 -28.76 31.23 -4.13
N ARG A 22 -28.79 30.74 -2.88
CA ARG A 22 -29.75 31.18 -1.85
C ARG A 22 -29.39 32.54 -1.26
N TRP A 23 -28.11 32.80 -1.00
CA TRP A 23 -27.65 34.11 -0.55
C TRP A 23 -27.76 35.16 -1.65
N LEU A 24 -27.51 34.79 -2.92
CA LEU A 24 -27.80 35.66 -4.07
C LEU A 24 -29.30 35.92 -4.21
N LEU A 25 -30.16 34.93 -4.02
CA LEU A 25 -31.62 35.12 -4.03
C LEU A 25 -32.07 36.03 -2.87
N SER A 26 -31.51 35.85 -1.68
CA SER A 26 -31.78 36.68 -0.50
C SER A 26 -31.27 38.11 -0.68
N LEU A 27 -30.09 38.29 -1.27
CA LEU A 27 -29.52 39.59 -1.60
C LEU A 27 -30.38 40.29 -2.66
N PHE A 28 -30.79 39.57 -3.70
CA PHE A 28 -31.70 40.06 -4.73
C PHE A 28 -33.05 40.51 -4.13
N PHE A 29 -33.64 39.68 -3.25
CA PHE A 29 -34.90 40.01 -2.57
C PHE A 29 -34.74 41.20 -1.61
N GLY A 30 -33.59 41.29 -0.92
CA GLY A 30 -33.24 42.42 -0.07
C GLY A 30 -33.11 43.73 -0.84
N ILE A 31 -32.41 43.71 -1.99
CA ILE A 31 -32.28 44.86 -2.89
C ILE A 31 -33.66 45.25 -3.46
N LEU A 32 -34.50 44.27 -3.81
CA LEU A 32 -35.85 44.52 -4.31
C LEU A 32 -36.71 45.23 -3.25
N LEU A 33 -36.71 44.75 -2.00
CA LEU A 33 -37.45 45.37 -0.90
C LEU A 33 -36.94 46.77 -0.56
N LEU A 34 -35.61 46.96 -0.53
CA LEU A 34 -34.99 48.28 -0.35
C LEU A 34 -35.40 49.25 -1.46
N SER A 35 -35.34 48.81 -2.71
CA SER A 35 -35.72 49.61 -3.88
C SER A 35 -37.20 50.00 -3.84
N LEU A 36 -38.08 49.06 -3.46
CA LEU A 36 -39.51 49.32 -3.32
C LEU A 36 -39.79 50.30 -2.18
N GLY A 37 -39.14 50.13 -1.03
CA GLY A 37 -39.24 51.04 0.11
C GLY A 37 -38.78 52.46 -0.24
N PHE A 38 -37.63 52.59 -0.89
CA PHE A 38 -37.14 53.88 -1.38
C PHE A 38 -38.10 54.52 -2.39
N ALA A 39 -38.64 53.72 -3.32
CA ALA A 39 -39.63 54.20 -4.28
C ALA A 39 -40.89 54.73 -3.60
N TYR A 40 -41.40 54.05 -2.57
CA TYR A 40 -42.55 54.52 -1.78
C TYR A 40 -42.27 55.84 -1.06
N VAL A 41 -41.11 55.95 -0.41
CA VAL A 41 -40.68 57.20 0.26
C VAL A 41 -40.54 58.33 -0.77
N LEU A 42 -39.89 58.08 -1.90
CA LEU A 42 -39.74 59.05 -2.97
C LEU A 42 -41.09 59.51 -3.52
N VAL A 43 -42.03 58.59 -3.79
CA VAL A 43 -43.38 58.93 -4.26
C VAL A 43 -44.13 59.76 -3.21
N HIS A 44 -43.98 59.45 -1.92
CA HIS A 44 -44.61 60.21 -0.86
C HIS A 44 -44.04 61.63 -0.76
N ILE A 45 -42.71 61.79 -0.72
CA ILE A 45 -42.06 63.11 -0.72
C ILE A 45 -42.47 63.87 -1.98
N TYR A 46 -42.48 63.20 -3.13
CA TYR A 46 -42.88 63.79 -4.41
C TYR A 46 -44.32 64.33 -4.44
N ARG A 47 -45.23 63.75 -3.64
CA ARG A 47 -46.62 64.20 -3.52
C ARG A 47 -46.85 65.26 -2.45
N THR A 48 -45.94 65.40 -1.48
CA THR A 48 -46.18 66.17 -0.25
C THR A 48 -45.22 67.34 -0.07
N ALA A 49 -44.04 67.30 -0.68
CA ALA A 49 -43.03 68.35 -0.56
C ALA A 49 -43.00 69.26 -1.80
N PRO A 50 -42.88 70.58 -1.63
CA PRO A 50 -42.61 71.50 -2.74
C PRO A 50 -41.16 71.33 -3.21
N PHE A 51 -40.95 70.97 -4.48
CA PHE A 51 -39.61 70.84 -5.05
C PHE A 51 -39.18 72.09 -5.83
N PRO A 52 -37.90 72.46 -5.79
CA PRO A 52 -37.34 73.48 -6.68
C PRO A 52 -37.50 73.12 -8.16
N SER A 53 -37.62 74.13 -9.02
CA SER A 53 -37.85 73.97 -10.47
C SER A 53 -36.77 73.17 -11.20
N PHE A 54 -35.54 73.08 -10.71
CA PHE A 54 -34.51 72.23 -11.34
C PHE A 54 -34.83 70.73 -11.25
N VAL A 55 -35.58 70.29 -10.22
CA VAL A 55 -35.95 68.88 -10.02
C VAL A 55 -36.90 68.42 -11.13
N TYR A 56 -37.72 69.34 -11.67
CA TYR A 56 -38.59 69.09 -12.84
C TYR A 56 -37.79 68.62 -14.06
N TYR A 57 -36.67 69.29 -14.35
CA TYR A 57 -35.79 68.94 -15.46
C TYR A 57 -34.95 67.70 -15.16
N LEU A 58 -34.43 67.58 -13.95
CA LEU A 58 -33.59 66.44 -13.54
C LEU A 58 -34.35 65.11 -13.56
N THR A 59 -35.65 65.14 -13.23
CA THR A 59 -36.53 63.95 -13.23
C THR A 59 -37.34 63.83 -14.53
N LEU A 60 -36.98 64.58 -15.57
CA LEU A 60 -37.57 64.51 -16.91
C LEU A 60 -39.11 64.64 -16.90
N GLN A 61 -39.68 65.51 -16.07
CA GLN A 61 -41.13 65.64 -15.90
C GLN A 61 -41.87 66.22 -17.10
N PHE A 62 -41.15 66.87 -18.01
CA PHE A 62 -41.68 67.29 -19.30
C PHE A 62 -41.97 66.11 -20.25
N ILE A 63 -41.53 64.90 -19.91
CA ILE A 63 -41.82 63.67 -20.67
C ILE A 63 -43.02 62.95 -20.02
N PRO A 64 -44.04 62.53 -20.80
CA PRO A 64 -45.16 61.75 -20.30
C PRO A 64 -44.72 60.54 -19.46
N HIS A 65 -45.42 60.28 -18.36
CA HIS A 65 -45.05 59.28 -17.34
C HIS A 65 -44.64 57.91 -17.92
N VAL A 66 -45.41 57.41 -18.90
CA VAL A 66 -45.15 56.10 -19.53
C VAL A 66 -43.87 56.13 -20.35
N GLN A 67 -43.64 57.18 -21.14
CA GLN A 67 -42.46 57.32 -22.00
C GLN A 67 -41.19 57.50 -21.16
N ARG A 68 -41.27 58.25 -20.06
CA ARG A 68 -40.15 58.38 -19.11
C ARG A 68 -39.81 57.05 -18.46
N GLY A 69 -40.82 56.27 -18.07
CA GLY A 69 -40.63 54.93 -17.50
C GLY A 69 -39.93 53.98 -18.47
N ILE A 70 -40.35 53.99 -19.75
CA ILE A 70 -39.70 53.23 -20.82
C ILE A 70 -38.26 53.69 -21.00
N LEU A 71 -38.00 55.00 -21.14
CA LEU A 71 -36.67 55.55 -21.36
C LEU A 71 -35.68 55.13 -20.24
N LEU A 72 -36.06 55.35 -18.98
CA LEU A 72 -35.21 55.01 -17.84
C LEU A 72 -35.05 53.49 -17.66
N GLY A 73 -36.11 52.73 -17.93
CA GLY A 73 -36.07 51.26 -17.89
C GLY A 73 -35.12 50.69 -18.93
N THR A 74 -35.20 51.15 -20.18
CA THR A 74 -34.31 50.71 -21.27
C THR A 74 -32.86 51.05 -20.97
N VAL A 75 -32.57 52.29 -20.53
CA VAL A 75 -31.21 52.71 -20.15
C VAL A 75 -30.65 51.85 -19.00
N GLY A 76 -31.48 51.57 -17.98
CA GLY A 76 -31.09 50.71 -16.86
C GLY A 76 -30.76 49.27 -17.29
N VAL A 77 -31.61 48.65 -18.11
CA VAL A 77 -31.36 47.30 -18.64
C VAL A 77 -30.11 47.27 -19.49
N THR A 78 -29.90 48.25 -20.37
CA THR A 78 -28.69 48.33 -21.20
C THR A 78 -27.44 48.45 -20.34
N LEU A 79 -27.44 49.29 -19.29
CA LEU A 79 -26.32 49.41 -18.36
C LEU A 79 -26.02 48.09 -17.65
N VAL A 80 -27.03 47.39 -17.15
CA VAL A 80 -26.85 46.08 -16.49
C VAL A 80 -26.26 45.06 -17.45
N VAL A 81 -26.75 44.97 -18.69
CA VAL A 81 -26.24 44.05 -19.70
C VAL A 81 -24.81 44.38 -20.08
N VAL A 82 -24.48 45.66 -20.31
CA VAL A 82 -23.11 46.10 -20.64
C VAL A 82 -22.15 45.85 -19.48
N SER A 83 -22.55 46.15 -18.25
CA SER A 83 -21.75 45.87 -17.06
C SER A 83 -21.55 44.38 -16.84
N PHE A 84 -22.57 43.55 -17.06
CA PHE A 84 -22.44 42.10 -16.99
C PHE A 84 -21.48 41.58 -18.06
N ILE A 85 -21.62 42.01 -19.32
CA ILE A 85 -20.70 41.62 -20.41
C ILE A 85 -19.27 42.06 -20.08
N LYS A 86 -19.05 43.30 -19.64
CA LYS A 86 -17.74 43.82 -19.26
C LYS A 86 -17.13 43.05 -18.08
N LEU A 87 -17.91 42.80 -17.03
CA LEU A 87 -17.47 42.06 -15.86
C LEU A 87 -17.15 40.60 -16.21
N SER A 88 -18.00 39.95 -17.00
CA SER A 88 -17.74 38.61 -17.54
C SER A 88 -16.48 38.62 -18.40
N HIS A 89 -16.28 39.61 -19.27
CA HIS A 89 -15.08 39.70 -20.08
C HIS A 89 -13.81 39.95 -19.23
N THR A 90 -13.88 40.77 -18.18
CA THR A 90 -12.76 41.03 -17.27
C THR A 90 -12.45 39.85 -16.35
N LEU A 91 -13.47 39.09 -15.92
CA LEU A 91 -13.31 37.91 -15.08
C LEU A 91 -12.93 36.66 -15.88
N ILE A 92 -13.42 36.52 -17.12
CA ILE A 92 -13.21 35.33 -17.96
C ILE A 92 -11.99 35.48 -18.88
N ALA A 93 -11.62 36.70 -19.32
CA ALA A 93 -10.43 36.90 -20.15
C ALA A 93 -9.12 36.39 -19.51
N PRO A 94 -8.89 36.46 -18.18
CA PRO A 94 -7.74 35.82 -17.54
C PRO A 94 -7.73 34.28 -17.66
N PHE A 95 -8.89 33.63 -17.79
CA PHE A 95 -9.02 32.18 -17.93
C PHE A 95 -8.97 31.73 -19.40
N VAL A 96 -9.46 32.55 -20.33
CA VAL A 96 -9.42 32.26 -21.78
C VAL A 96 -8.07 32.65 -22.40
N ALA A 97 -7.46 33.77 -21.97
CA ALA A 97 -6.13 34.19 -22.41
C ALA A 97 -4.98 33.37 -21.79
N ARG A 98 -5.24 32.57 -20.74
CA ARG A 98 -4.28 31.62 -20.16
C ARG A 98 -4.21 30.28 -20.90
N LYS A 99 -5.04 30.04 -21.92
CA LYS A 99 -4.95 28.82 -22.74
C LYS A 99 -3.64 28.73 -23.54
N THR A 100 -2.84 29.80 -23.58
CA THR A 100 -1.54 29.87 -24.25
C THR A 100 -0.33 29.73 -23.29
N ARG A 101 -0.53 29.50 -22.00
CA ARG A 101 0.55 29.08 -21.08
C ARG A 101 0.18 27.75 -20.45
N GLU A 102 1.01 26.76 -20.74
CA GLU A 102 0.95 25.35 -20.35
C GLU A 102 0.56 25.16 -18.88
N GLY A 103 -0.69 24.75 -18.66
CA GLY A 103 -1.21 24.36 -17.36
C GLY A 103 -2.63 23.79 -17.53
N SER A 104 -2.88 22.62 -16.97
CA SER A 104 -4.20 21.98 -17.00
C SER A 104 -5.18 22.78 -16.13
N LEU A 105 -6.48 22.71 -16.42
CA LEU A 105 -7.54 23.35 -15.61
C LEU A 105 -7.44 22.92 -14.13
N VAL A 106 -6.88 21.73 -13.87
CA VAL A 106 -6.62 21.17 -12.55
C VAL A 106 -5.56 21.97 -11.79
N ASP A 107 -4.48 22.40 -12.46
CA ASP A 107 -3.39 23.19 -11.85
C ASP A 107 -3.93 24.55 -11.36
N LEU A 108 -4.81 25.16 -12.15
CA LEU A 108 -5.41 26.46 -11.87
C LEU A 108 -6.43 26.41 -10.72
N VAL A 109 -7.09 25.27 -10.53
CA VAL A 109 -8.01 25.00 -9.40
C VAL A 109 -7.21 24.67 -8.14
N TYR A 110 -6.09 23.96 -8.26
CA TYR A 110 -5.20 23.61 -7.15
C TYR A 110 -4.65 24.88 -6.46
N ASP A 111 -4.10 25.81 -7.24
CA ASP A 111 -3.52 27.08 -6.76
C ASP A 111 -4.57 28.02 -6.13
N TYR A 112 -5.81 27.98 -6.62
CA TYR A 112 -6.89 28.85 -6.13
C TYR A 112 -7.38 28.47 -4.73
N TYR A 113 -7.40 27.17 -4.38
CA TYR A 113 -7.91 26.69 -3.09
C TYR A 113 -6.85 26.64 -1.99
N HIS A 114 -5.55 26.59 -2.32
CA HIS A 114 -4.49 26.29 -1.36
C HIS A 114 -3.45 27.40 -1.18
N GLY A 115 -3.59 28.53 -1.91
CA GLY A 115 -2.55 29.55 -1.98
C GLY A 115 -1.36 29.09 -2.83
N PRO A 116 -0.35 29.95 -3.10
CA PRO A 116 0.84 29.53 -3.81
C PRO A 116 1.55 28.45 -2.98
N ALA A 117 1.56 27.22 -3.48
CA ALA A 117 2.33 26.14 -2.88
C ALA A 117 3.82 26.55 -2.81
N GLU A 118 4.49 26.27 -1.70
CA GLU A 118 5.95 26.30 -1.70
C GLU A 118 6.45 25.39 -2.84
N LYS A 119 7.39 25.89 -3.63
CA LYS A 119 7.96 25.14 -4.74
C LYS A 119 8.59 23.84 -4.21
N PRO A 120 8.34 22.67 -4.82
CA PRO A 120 9.01 21.43 -4.44
C PRO A 120 10.54 21.61 -4.41
N LYS A 121 11.17 21.12 -3.34
CA LYS A 121 12.63 21.15 -3.15
C LYS A 121 13.24 19.89 -3.75
N VAL A 122 14.07 20.07 -4.77
CA VAL A 122 14.67 18.96 -5.53
C VAL A 122 16.18 19.03 -5.41
N VAL A 123 16.79 17.97 -4.87
CA VAL A 123 18.25 17.84 -4.83
C VAL A 123 18.72 17.00 -6.01
N VAL A 124 19.73 17.49 -6.73
CA VAL A 124 20.21 16.85 -7.97
C VAL A 124 21.67 16.44 -7.85
N PHE A 125 21.93 15.15 -8.09
CA PHE A 125 23.27 14.59 -8.22
C PHE A 125 23.52 14.23 -9.69
N ALA A 126 24.31 15.03 -10.39
CA ALA A 126 24.56 14.84 -11.81
C ALA A 126 26.03 15.12 -12.18
N GLY A 127 26.47 14.64 -13.36
CA GLY A 127 27.74 15.09 -13.92
C GLY A 127 27.69 16.57 -14.29
N THR A 128 28.83 17.24 -14.44
CA THR A 128 28.91 18.70 -14.69
C THR A 128 28.02 19.18 -15.83
N GLU A 129 27.96 18.45 -16.94
CA GLU A 129 27.09 18.79 -18.08
C GLU A 129 25.61 18.57 -17.77
N GLY A 130 25.25 17.44 -17.15
CA GLY A 130 23.88 17.12 -16.74
C GLY A 130 23.33 18.11 -15.71
N LEU A 131 24.18 18.52 -14.77
CA LEU A 131 23.85 19.52 -13.77
C LEU A 131 23.65 20.90 -14.40
N SER A 132 24.52 21.28 -15.34
CA SER A 132 24.37 22.54 -16.08
C SER A 132 23.06 22.59 -16.86
N MET A 133 22.65 21.45 -17.45
CA MET A 133 21.42 21.32 -18.19
C MET A 133 20.21 21.51 -17.27
N LEU A 134 20.15 20.77 -16.16
CA LEU A 134 19.02 20.82 -15.22
C LEU A 134 18.90 22.20 -14.52
N LEU A 135 20.02 22.82 -14.17
CA LEU A 135 20.04 24.15 -13.55
C LEU A 135 19.56 25.28 -14.48
N ARG A 136 19.85 25.24 -15.80
CA ARG A 136 19.39 26.28 -16.75
C ARG A 136 17.86 26.40 -16.81
N ILE A 137 17.16 25.32 -16.50
CA ILE A 137 15.71 25.21 -16.65
C ILE A 137 15.03 25.51 -15.30
N ALA A 138 15.75 25.45 -14.18
CA ALA A 138 15.21 25.71 -12.84
C ALA A 138 14.55 27.09 -12.73
N GLU A 139 15.04 28.09 -13.46
CA GLU A 139 14.42 29.43 -13.52
C GLU A 139 13.04 29.45 -14.22
N GLN A 140 12.75 28.46 -15.07
CA GLN A 140 11.54 28.39 -15.90
C GLN A 140 10.47 27.48 -15.31
N VAL A 141 10.76 26.79 -14.21
CA VAL A 141 9.96 25.69 -13.64
C VAL A 141 9.61 26.02 -12.18
N PRO A 142 8.45 25.58 -11.66
CA PRO A 142 8.04 25.87 -10.29
C PRO A 142 8.75 25.02 -9.23
N TRP A 143 10.06 24.78 -9.35
CA TRP A 143 10.86 24.04 -8.36
C TRP A 143 11.93 24.91 -7.70
N GLN A 144 12.37 24.50 -6.51
CA GLN A 144 13.60 24.98 -5.90
C GLN A 144 14.65 23.88 -6.06
N LEU A 145 15.65 24.11 -6.91
CA LEU A 145 16.64 23.09 -7.25
C LEU A 145 17.96 23.36 -6.52
N THR A 146 18.51 22.32 -5.89
CA THR A 146 19.84 22.34 -5.29
C THR A 146 20.73 21.31 -5.97
N GLY A 147 21.74 21.77 -6.68
CA GLY A 147 22.66 20.92 -7.43
C GLY A 147 23.89 20.55 -6.62
N VAL A 148 24.32 19.29 -6.66
CA VAL A 148 25.56 18.82 -6.02
C VAL A 148 26.57 18.44 -7.09
N VAL A 149 27.76 19.08 -7.06
CA VAL A 149 28.82 18.80 -8.04
C VAL A 149 29.56 17.48 -7.73
N PRO A 150 30.21 16.86 -8.73
CA PRO A 150 31.07 15.70 -8.46
C PRO A 150 32.21 16.04 -7.49
N PRO A 151 32.60 15.11 -6.60
CA PRO A 151 33.61 15.34 -5.56
C PRO A 151 35.02 15.51 -6.14
N VAL A 152 35.35 14.79 -7.21
CA VAL A 152 36.64 14.91 -7.89
C VAL A 152 36.60 16.07 -8.89
N GLY A 153 37.56 17.00 -8.78
CA GLY A 153 37.59 18.19 -9.63
C GLY A 153 36.46 19.19 -9.35
N SER A 154 35.84 19.11 -8.16
CA SER A 154 34.69 19.92 -7.76
C SER A 154 34.89 21.43 -8.01
N GLY A 155 36.10 21.96 -7.73
CA GLY A 155 36.44 23.37 -7.99
C GLY A 155 36.44 23.77 -9.48
N THR A 156 36.89 22.90 -10.38
CA THR A 156 36.85 23.19 -11.84
C THR A 156 35.45 23.01 -12.40
N ALA A 157 34.71 21.99 -11.93
CA ALA A 157 33.30 21.79 -12.26
C ALA A 157 32.44 23.00 -11.85
N PHE A 158 32.62 23.48 -10.62
CA PHE A 158 31.95 24.65 -10.09
C PHE A 158 32.29 25.93 -10.89
N ALA A 159 33.56 26.16 -11.19
CA ALA A 159 33.98 27.31 -12.00
C ALA A 159 33.41 27.29 -13.42
N LYS A 160 33.29 26.09 -14.03
CA LYS A 160 32.68 25.91 -15.35
C LYS A 160 31.18 26.19 -15.33
N LEU A 161 30.47 25.69 -14.31
CA LEU A 161 29.04 25.94 -14.10
C LEU A 161 28.77 27.44 -13.90
N ARG A 162 29.56 28.12 -13.07
CA ARG A 162 29.39 29.56 -12.79
C ARG A 162 29.63 30.44 -14.01
N ARG A 163 30.59 30.10 -14.88
CA ARG A 163 30.81 30.82 -16.16
C ARG A 163 29.70 30.59 -17.17
N GLY A 164 29.10 29.40 -17.18
CA GLY A 164 28.12 29.01 -18.19
C GLY A 164 26.67 29.42 -17.87
N LEU A 165 26.32 29.58 -16.59
CA LEU A 165 24.93 29.73 -16.14
C LEU A 165 24.50 31.16 -15.82
N GLY A 166 25.42 32.11 -15.57
CA GLY A 166 25.05 33.49 -15.25
C GLY A 166 24.28 33.67 -13.92
N THR A 167 24.06 32.60 -13.15
CA THR A 167 23.31 32.59 -11.90
C THR A 167 24.18 32.93 -10.69
N SER A 168 23.54 33.46 -9.63
CA SER A 168 24.12 33.59 -8.29
C SER A 168 24.42 32.19 -7.73
N GLY A 169 25.65 31.93 -7.32
CA GLY A 169 26.15 30.61 -6.93
C GLY A 169 25.60 30.04 -5.61
N GLU A 170 24.34 30.29 -5.26
CA GLU A 170 23.68 29.80 -4.04
C GLU A 170 22.96 28.44 -4.24
N GLU A 171 22.76 28.00 -5.50
CA GLU A 171 22.03 26.75 -5.83
C GLU A 171 22.95 25.55 -6.10
N VAL A 172 24.27 25.70 -6.01
CA VAL A 172 25.24 24.64 -6.29
C VAL A 172 26.14 24.40 -5.09
N LEU A 173 26.14 23.17 -4.58
CA LEU A 173 26.85 22.76 -3.39
C LEU A 173 28.02 21.82 -3.72
N PHE A 174 29.09 21.94 -2.94
CA PHE A 174 30.17 20.97 -2.93
C PHE A 174 29.74 19.78 -2.07
N PRO A 175 30.01 18.53 -2.49
CA PRO A 175 29.67 17.36 -1.68
C PRO A 175 30.57 17.21 -0.45
N THR A 176 31.80 17.73 -0.53
CA THR A 176 32.79 17.75 0.54
C THR A 176 33.76 18.91 0.31
N THR A 177 34.29 19.49 1.38
CA THR A 177 35.39 20.47 1.33
C THR A 177 36.77 19.82 1.33
N GLU A 178 36.85 18.50 1.53
CA GLU A 178 38.11 17.77 1.53
C GLU A 178 38.63 17.52 0.10
N LYS A 179 39.96 17.47 -0.04
CA LYS A 179 40.57 16.98 -1.27
C LYS A 179 40.41 15.47 -1.30
N VAL A 180 39.65 14.96 -2.26
CA VAL A 180 39.39 13.52 -2.40
C VAL A 180 39.91 12.98 -3.72
N GLY A 181 40.49 11.78 -3.67
CA GLY A 181 40.82 10.95 -4.82
C GLY A 181 39.72 9.92 -5.08
N LEU A 182 39.43 9.66 -6.36
CA LEU A 182 38.59 8.54 -6.77
C LEU A 182 39.47 7.31 -6.97
N CYS A 183 39.14 6.24 -6.25
CA CYS A 183 39.80 4.95 -6.36
C CYS A 183 38.83 3.91 -6.91
N ALA A 184 39.37 2.90 -7.59
CA ALA A 184 38.60 1.83 -8.19
C ALA A 184 39.32 0.49 -8.07
N GLN A 185 38.55 -0.58 -7.98
CA GLN A 185 39.06 -1.95 -8.02
C GLN A 185 38.44 -2.67 -9.22
N LEU A 186 39.28 -3.36 -9.99
CA LEU A 186 38.90 -4.22 -11.10
C LEU A 186 38.58 -5.64 -10.61
N GLU A 187 37.86 -6.42 -11.42
CA GLU A 187 37.53 -7.81 -11.07
C GLU A 187 38.74 -8.72 -10.90
N ASP A 188 39.85 -8.43 -11.59
CA ASP A 188 41.13 -9.14 -11.44
C ASP A 188 41.92 -8.74 -10.17
N GLY A 189 41.35 -7.86 -9.35
CA GLY A 189 41.94 -7.39 -8.09
C GLY A 189 42.84 -6.15 -8.22
N GLN A 190 43.15 -5.69 -9.43
CA GLN A 190 43.97 -4.49 -9.64
C GLN A 190 43.25 -3.24 -9.10
N SER A 191 43.99 -2.38 -8.39
CA SER A 191 43.49 -1.07 -7.92
C SER A 191 44.01 0.07 -8.78
N LEU A 192 43.14 1.02 -9.08
CA LEU A 192 43.42 2.22 -9.87
C LEU A 192 43.08 3.47 -9.07
N GLU A 193 43.87 4.52 -9.25
CA GLU A 193 43.67 5.81 -8.59
C GLU A 193 43.59 6.94 -9.61
N GLY A 194 42.55 7.75 -9.50
CA GLY A 194 42.27 8.91 -10.36
C GLY A 194 41.39 8.59 -11.56
N GLU A 195 40.52 9.55 -11.92
CA GLU A 195 39.59 9.43 -13.04
C GLU A 195 40.30 9.12 -14.36
N SER A 196 41.44 9.77 -14.65
CA SER A 196 42.23 9.51 -15.85
C SER A 196 42.74 8.07 -15.93
N ALA A 197 43.15 7.47 -14.80
CA ALA A 197 43.61 6.08 -14.77
C ALA A 197 42.45 5.10 -14.96
N ILE A 198 41.29 5.40 -14.36
CA ILE A 198 40.07 4.61 -14.52
C ILE A 198 39.60 4.64 -15.99
N LEU A 199 39.69 5.80 -16.66
CA LEU A 199 39.30 5.94 -18.06
C LEU A 199 40.34 5.36 -19.05
N ALA A 200 41.63 5.38 -18.70
CA ALA A 200 42.72 4.88 -19.55
C ALA A 200 43.01 3.38 -19.38
N ARG A 201 42.27 2.68 -18.50
CA ARG A 201 42.50 1.27 -18.19
C ARG A 201 42.20 0.34 -19.36
N ARG A 202 42.69 -0.90 -19.24
CA ARG A 202 42.32 -2.04 -20.08
C ARG A 202 40.82 -2.32 -19.96
N LYS A 203 40.10 -2.18 -21.08
CA LYS A 203 38.62 -2.22 -21.12
C LYS A 203 38.03 -3.64 -21.05
N ASP A 204 38.88 -4.66 -21.21
CA ASP A 204 38.57 -6.08 -21.11
C ASP A 204 38.36 -6.58 -19.67
N VAL A 205 38.71 -5.76 -18.66
CA VAL A 205 38.50 -6.10 -17.25
C VAL A 205 37.46 -5.14 -16.61
N PRO A 206 36.29 -5.66 -16.16
CA PRO A 206 35.23 -4.85 -15.55
C PRO A 206 35.64 -4.19 -14.23
N LEU A 207 34.94 -3.11 -13.88
CA LEU A 207 35.04 -2.48 -12.57
C LEU A 207 34.20 -3.26 -11.56
N LYS A 208 34.82 -3.63 -10.43
CA LYS A 208 34.14 -4.30 -9.32
C LYS A 208 33.52 -3.30 -8.34
N LYS A 209 34.28 -2.26 -7.95
CA LYS A 209 33.80 -1.20 -7.05
C LYS A 209 34.61 0.08 -7.19
N VAL A 210 34.02 1.19 -6.78
CA VAL A 210 34.68 2.51 -6.64
C VAL A 210 34.52 3.01 -5.20
N TRP A 211 35.46 3.80 -4.72
CA TRP A 211 35.38 4.47 -3.42
C TRP A 211 36.14 5.80 -3.46
N LEU A 212 35.88 6.65 -2.47
CA LEU A 212 36.61 7.90 -2.27
C LEU A 212 37.69 7.71 -1.19
N GLN A 213 38.83 8.35 -1.40
CA GLN A 213 39.92 8.39 -0.43
C GLN A 213 40.34 9.83 -0.18
N SER A 214 40.42 10.26 1.08
CA SER A 214 40.88 11.61 1.44
C SER A 214 42.38 11.76 1.12
N ARG A 215 42.77 12.93 0.62
CA ARG A 215 44.15 13.32 0.31
C ARG A 215 44.55 14.48 1.20
N THR A 216 45.20 14.17 2.32
CA THR A 216 45.90 15.16 3.15
C THR A 216 47.40 15.19 2.81
N ASP A 217 48.09 16.28 3.15
CA ASP A 217 49.55 16.39 2.99
C ASP A 217 50.32 15.45 3.96
N GLU A 218 49.63 14.75 4.89
CA GLU A 218 50.20 13.88 5.93
C GLU A 218 49.87 12.38 5.76
N GLY A 219 49.16 11.98 4.69
CA GLY A 219 48.84 10.58 4.38
C GLY A 219 47.36 10.19 4.55
N PRO A 220 46.96 8.94 4.21
CA PRO A 220 45.55 8.56 4.11
C PRO A 220 45.01 7.91 5.40
N GLU A 221 44.37 8.65 6.31
CA GLU A 221 43.74 8.05 7.52
C GLU A 221 42.43 8.71 8.03
N THR A 222 41.72 9.53 7.26
CA THR A 222 40.38 10.05 7.69
C THR A 222 39.24 9.73 6.72
N PRO A 223 38.03 9.37 7.23
CA PRO A 223 36.83 9.26 6.41
C PRO A 223 36.47 10.61 5.78
N VAL A 224 36.02 10.60 4.53
CA VAL A 224 35.58 11.82 3.83
C VAL A 224 34.35 12.40 4.53
N VAL A 225 34.43 13.66 4.96
CA VAL A 225 33.31 14.38 5.60
C VAL A 225 32.50 15.13 4.54
N ALA A 226 31.16 15.10 4.62
CA ALA A 226 30.28 15.83 3.72
C ALA A 226 30.19 17.30 4.09
N SER A 227 29.83 18.12 3.11
CA SER A 227 29.42 19.50 3.38
C SER A 227 28.05 19.53 4.09
N PRO A 228 27.91 20.20 5.25
CA PRO A 228 26.66 20.24 6.01
C PRO A 228 25.46 20.71 5.21
N GLU A 229 25.66 21.65 4.28
CA GLU A 229 24.63 22.23 3.44
C GLU A 229 23.97 21.18 2.53
N VAL A 230 24.73 20.16 2.11
CA VAL A 230 24.19 19.07 1.27
C VAL A 230 23.31 18.14 2.09
N VAL A 231 23.70 17.86 3.33
CA VAL A 231 22.91 17.03 4.25
C VAL A 231 21.59 17.73 4.60
N GLU A 232 21.64 19.03 4.92
CA GLU A 232 20.45 19.84 5.19
C GLU A 232 19.50 19.89 3.97
N ALA A 233 20.06 20.07 2.77
CA ALA A 233 19.26 20.07 1.54
C ALA A 233 18.56 18.72 1.31
N LEU A 234 19.20 17.60 1.64
CA LEU A 234 18.64 16.25 1.54
C LEU A 234 17.56 15.95 2.57
N GLU A 235 17.69 16.49 3.78
CA GLU A 235 16.68 16.37 4.84
C GLU A 235 15.39 17.13 4.49
N LEU A 236 15.52 18.25 3.77
CA LEU A 236 14.41 19.08 3.34
C LEU A 236 13.88 18.75 1.93
N ALA A 237 14.47 17.76 1.25
CA ALA A 237 14.13 17.44 -0.13
C ALA A 237 12.77 16.73 -0.24
N ASP A 238 11.97 17.15 -1.21
CA ASP A 238 10.78 16.40 -1.64
C ASP A 238 11.18 15.27 -2.62
N ALA A 239 12.25 15.50 -3.39
CA ALA A 239 12.80 14.55 -4.34
C ALA A 239 14.31 14.68 -4.52
N VAL A 240 14.91 13.55 -4.87
CA VAL A 240 16.32 13.42 -5.24
C VAL A 240 16.41 12.90 -6.66
N VAL A 241 17.01 13.69 -7.56
CA VAL A 241 17.27 13.27 -8.94
C VAL A 241 18.72 12.84 -9.06
N VAL A 242 18.95 11.63 -9.56
CA VAL A 242 20.27 11.04 -9.75
C VAL A 242 20.52 10.84 -11.24
N GLY A 243 21.55 11.49 -11.76
CA GLY A 243 21.85 11.52 -13.20
C GLY A 243 21.24 12.72 -13.93
N PRO A 244 21.58 12.92 -15.21
CA PRO A 244 22.50 12.10 -16.00
C PRO A 244 23.99 12.41 -15.70
N GLY A 245 24.88 11.46 -15.97
CA GLY A 245 26.32 11.60 -15.73
C GLY A 245 27.07 10.27 -15.79
N SER A 246 28.41 10.29 -15.82
CA SER A 246 29.19 9.05 -15.79
C SER A 246 28.95 8.30 -14.48
N LEU A 247 28.49 7.06 -14.60
CA LEU A 247 28.01 6.28 -13.46
C LEU A 247 29.10 6.06 -12.40
N PHE A 248 30.28 5.64 -12.82
CA PHE A 248 31.39 5.28 -11.93
C PHE A 248 32.37 6.43 -11.64
N THR A 249 32.38 7.50 -12.43
CA THR A 249 33.30 8.64 -12.20
C THR A 249 32.64 9.89 -11.67
N ASN A 250 31.31 10.03 -11.78
CA ASN A 250 30.58 11.19 -11.26
C ASN A 250 29.48 10.79 -10.28
N ILE A 251 28.55 9.94 -10.69
CA ILE A 251 27.32 9.68 -9.94
C ILE A 251 27.62 8.90 -8.65
N ILE A 252 28.05 7.64 -8.75
CA ILE A 252 28.31 6.77 -7.60
C ILE A 252 29.32 7.41 -6.62
N PRO A 253 30.45 7.99 -7.05
CA PRO A 253 31.38 8.63 -6.13
C PRO A 253 30.76 9.74 -5.29
N THR A 254 29.87 10.56 -5.87
CA THR A 254 29.19 11.63 -5.12
C THR A 254 28.24 11.05 -4.06
N LEU A 255 27.54 9.97 -4.41
CA LEU A 255 26.59 9.27 -3.53
C LEU A 255 27.27 8.43 -2.44
N LEU A 256 28.58 8.15 -2.56
CA LEU A 256 29.37 7.36 -1.61
C LEU A 256 30.02 8.20 -0.50
N VAL A 257 29.88 9.53 -0.53
CA VAL A 257 30.29 10.36 0.61
C VAL A 257 29.46 9.92 1.82
N PRO A 258 30.06 9.44 2.93
CA PRO A 258 29.37 8.74 4.00
C PRO A 258 28.07 9.39 4.49
N GLU A 259 28.12 10.67 4.87
CA GLU A 259 26.96 11.36 5.45
C GLU A 259 25.88 11.68 4.39
N ILE A 260 26.28 11.92 3.13
CA ILE A 260 25.35 12.04 2.00
C ILE A 260 24.65 10.70 1.77
N ASN A 261 25.41 9.60 1.79
CA ASN A 261 24.89 8.25 1.61
C ASN A 261 23.88 7.88 2.71
N ASP A 262 24.20 8.21 3.96
CA ASP A 262 23.33 7.97 5.11
C ASP A 262 22.07 8.86 5.07
N ALA A 263 22.20 10.12 4.64
CA ALA A 263 21.05 10.99 4.41
C ALA A 263 20.13 10.43 3.32
N LEU A 264 20.69 9.92 2.21
CA LEU A 264 19.94 9.28 1.13
C LEU A 264 19.24 7.98 1.56
N LYS A 265 19.82 7.21 2.48
CA LYS A 265 19.16 6.02 3.05
C LYS A 265 17.99 6.36 3.97
N ARG A 266 18.10 7.46 4.72
CA ARG A 266 17.09 7.89 5.71
C ARG A 266 15.98 8.76 5.14
N THR A 267 16.26 9.52 4.08
CA THR A 267 15.30 10.48 3.51
C THR A 267 14.08 9.79 2.90
N SER A 268 12.91 10.34 3.18
CA SER A 268 11.64 9.98 2.55
C SER A 268 11.46 10.58 1.15
N ALA A 269 12.39 11.45 0.72
CA ALA A 269 12.39 12.03 -0.61
C ALA A 269 12.39 10.94 -1.69
N ARG A 270 11.64 11.16 -2.76
CA ARG A 270 11.57 10.24 -3.91
C ARG A 270 12.84 10.27 -4.73
N LYS A 271 13.42 9.10 -4.98
CA LYS A 271 14.71 8.94 -5.65
C LYS A 271 14.48 8.55 -7.10
N ILE A 272 14.67 9.51 -7.99
CA ILE A 272 14.44 9.38 -9.44
C ILE A 272 15.78 9.25 -10.13
N PHE A 273 16.02 8.12 -10.79
CA PHE A 273 17.22 7.90 -11.58
C PHE A 273 16.98 8.27 -13.05
N VAL A 274 17.76 9.19 -13.58
CA VAL A 274 17.78 9.55 -15.00
C VAL A 274 18.88 8.75 -15.68
N CYS A 275 18.49 7.73 -16.43
CA CYS A 275 19.44 6.85 -17.12
C CYS A 275 20.17 7.60 -18.25
N ASN A 276 21.41 7.23 -18.55
CA ASN A 276 22.11 7.79 -19.70
C ASN A 276 21.49 7.26 -21.00
N ILE A 277 21.46 8.10 -22.04
CA ILE A 277 20.97 7.71 -23.38
C ILE A 277 21.84 6.61 -23.99
N MET A 278 23.16 6.75 -23.86
CA MET A 278 24.15 5.85 -24.44
C MET A 278 25.00 5.21 -23.35
N THR A 279 25.40 3.96 -23.56
CA THR A 279 26.44 3.28 -22.77
C THR A 279 27.78 3.99 -22.92
N GLN A 280 28.60 3.91 -21.88
CA GLN A 280 29.91 4.53 -21.84
C GLN A 280 31.00 3.50 -22.14
N PRO A 281 31.84 3.71 -23.17
CA PRO A 281 32.84 2.74 -23.59
C PRO A 281 33.81 2.38 -22.47
N GLY A 282 33.96 1.08 -22.21
CA GLY A 282 34.80 0.57 -21.13
C GLY A 282 34.33 0.95 -19.72
N LEU A 283 33.07 1.35 -19.52
CA LEU A 283 32.48 1.58 -18.19
C LEU A 283 31.12 0.90 -18.05
N THR A 284 30.20 1.15 -18.98
CA THR A 284 28.84 0.59 -18.97
C THR A 284 28.50 -0.10 -20.30
N GLU A 285 29.52 -0.61 -21.00
CA GLU A 285 29.35 -1.36 -22.25
C GLU A 285 28.48 -2.60 -21.99
N GLY A 286 27.42 -2.77 -22.79
CA GLY A 286 26.43 -3.84 -22.60
C GLY A 286 25.42 -3.64 -21.47
N TYR A 287 25.51 -2.56 -20.68
CA TYR A 287 24.56 -2.33 -19.59
C TYR A 287 23.16 -1.99 -20.12
N THR A 288 22.16 -2.66 -19.56
CA THR A 288 20.75 -2.32 -19.66
C THR A 288 20.37 -1.26 -18.62
N VAL A 289 19.13 -0.77 -18.66
CA VAL A 289 18.61 0.10 -17.58
C VAL A 289 18.69 -0.61 -16.22
N ALA A 290 18.38 -1.91 -16.17
CA ALA A 290 18.47 -2.71 -14.96
C ALA A 290 19.88 -2.74 -14.39
N ASP A 291 20.90 -2.89 -15.24
CA ASP A 291 22.29 -2.91 -14.81
C ASP A 291 22.74 -1.55 -14.25
N HIS A 292 22.24 -0.45 -14.81
CA HIS A 292 22.49 0.89 -14.27
C HIS A 292 21.85 1.07 -12.89
N VAL A 293 20.58 0.70 -12.73
CA VAL A 293 19.86 0.77 -11.44
C VAL A 293 20.57 -0.10 -10.41
N ARG A 294 20.89 -1.35 -10.76
CA ARG A 294 21.58 -2.31 -9.88
C ARG A 294 22.96 -1.79 -9.45
N ALA A 295 23.73 -1.19 -10.36
CA ALA A 295 25.03 -0.62 -10.03
C ALA A 295 24.94 0.53 -9.00
N VAL A 296 23.93 1.40 -9.10
CA VAL A 296 23.68 2.45 -8.09
C VAL A 296 23.26 1.85 -6.76
N GLN A 297 22.26 0.97 -6.76
CA GLN A 297 21.69 0.39 -5.53
C GLN A 297 22.70 -0.49 -4.79
N ASN A 298 23.48 -1.33 -5.50
CA ASN A 298 24.50 -2.18 -4.89
C ASN A 298 25.67 -1.37 -4.32
N SER A 299 26.06 -0.28 -4.99
CA SER A 299 27.16 0.56 -4.51
C SER A 299 26.74 1.41 -3.31
N CYS A 300 25.52 1.96 -3.33
CA CYS A 300 25.10 2.98 -2.37
C CYS A 300 24.23 2.43 -1.24
N GLY A 301 23.62 1.25 -1.38
CA GLY A 301 22.82 0.60 -0.35
C GLY A 301 21.43 1.23 -0.11
N PHE A 302 20.92 2.05 -1.03
CA PHE A 302 19.54 2.57 -1.01
C PHE A 302 18.80 2.19 -2.30
N ARG A 303 17.46 2.19 -2.26
CA ARG A 303 16.61 1.88 -3.42
C ARG A 303 16.24 3.13 -4.22
N LEU A 304 16.17 2.99 -5.53
CA LEU A 304 15.61 3.98 -6.43
C LEU A 304 14.10 3.74 -6.57
N ASP A 305 13.30 4.81 -6.54
CA ASP A 305 11.84 4.72 -6.69
C ASP A 305 11.43 4.65 -8.17
N TYR A 306 12.10 5.43 -9.01
CA TYR A 306 11.81 5.56 -10.44
C TYR A 306 13.09 5.50 -11.26
N ALA A 307 13.02 4.88 -12.43
CA ALA A 307 14.07 4.89 -13.45
C ALA A 307 13.49 5.48 -14.73
N LEU A 308 13.97 6.67 -15.11
CA LEU A 308 13.57 7.36 -16.32
C LEU A 308 14.56 7.03 -17.44
N VAL A 309 14.06 6.48 -18.55
CA VAL A 309 14.85 6.09 -19.72
C VAL A 309 14.29 6.73 -20.98
N SER A 310 15.18 7.07 -21.93
CA SER A 310 14.76 7.55 -23.23
C SER A 310 14.45 6.41 -24.19
N ARG A 311 13.35 6.53 -24.96
CA ARG A 311 13.15 5.74 -26.18
C ARG A 311 14.20 6.14 -27.21
N ALA A 312 14.91 5.15 -27.76
CA ALA A 312 15.98 5.36 -28.73
C ALA A 312 15.48 5.29 -30.19
N GLU A 313 14.17 5.17 -30.41
CA GLU A 313 13.57 4.95 -31.75
C GLU A 313 13.69 6.17 -32.69
N GLU A 314 13.88 7.38 -32.16
CA GLU A 314 13.95 8.62 -32.95
C GLU A 314 15.38 9.04 -33.35
N VAL A 315 16.40 8.24 -33.04
CA VAL A 315 17.80 8.57 -33.35
C VAL A 315 18.16 8.16 -34.78
N THR A 316 18.77 9.06 -35.55
CA THR A 316 19.22 8.76 -36.92
C THR A 316 20.30 7.66 -36.97
N ASP A 317 20.19 6.71 -37.92
CA ASP A 317 21.13 5.61 -38.10
C ASP A 317 22.58 6.08 -38.30
N SER A 318 22.78 7.25 -38.91
CA SER A 318 24.09 7.86 -39.13
C SER A 318 24.76 8.27 -37.80
N VAL A 319 23.99 8.75 -36.83
CA VAL A 319 24.46 9.10 -35.49
C VAL A 319 24.77 7.84 -34.69
N LEU A 320 23.89 6.83 -34.75
CA LEU A 320 24.10 5.53 -34.08
C LEU A 320 25.35 4.81 -34.58
N ALA A 321 25.59 4.78 -35.90
CA ALA A 321 26.79 4.16 -36.49
C ALA A 321 28.10 4.74 -35.94
N ARG A 322 28.12 6.05 -35.66
CA ARG A 322 29.30 6.71 -35.09
C ARG A 322 29.50 6.39 -33.61
N TYR A 323 28.44 6.29 -32.81
CA TYR A 323 28.58 5.83 -31.41
C TYR A 323 29.03 4.36 -31.36
N ARG A 324 28.51 3.51 -32.25
CA ARG A 324 29.00 2.11 -32.39
C ARG A 324 30.49 2.05 -32.75
N SER A 325 31.02 2.99 -33.54
CA SER A 325 32.47 3.02 -33.87
C SER A 325 33.39 3.28 -32.67
N VAL A 326 32.83 3.73 -31.54
CA VAL A 326 33.56 3.93 -30.27
C VAL A 326 33.07 3.01 -29.16
N SER A 327 32.35 1.92 -29.48
CA SER A 327 31.77 0.97 -28.51
C SER A 327 30.75 1.60 -27.55
N ALA A 328 29.91 2.51 -28.06
CA ALA A 328 28.76 3.06 -27.34
C ALA A 328 27.46 2.70 -28.08
N GLU A 329 26.45 2.26 -27.33
CA GLU A 329 25.14 1.88 -27.83
C GLU A 329 24.03 2.52 -27.01
N PRO A 330 22.81 2.69 -27.55
CA PRO A 330 21.68 3.14 -26.74
C PRO A 330 21.45 2.19 -25.58
N VAL A 331 21.21 2.74 -24.39
CA VAL A 331 20.87 1.93 -23.21
C VAL A 331 19.50 1.32 -23.44
N ARG A 332 19.43 -0.02 -23.40
CA ARG A 332 18.20 -0.76 -23.71
C ARG A 332 17.39 -0.99 -22.44
N SER A 333 16.08 -0.78 -22.55
CA SER A 333 15.09 -1.32 -21.63
C SER A 333 14.81 -2.78 -22.01
N VAL A 334 15.57 -3.69 -21.43
CA VAL A 334 15.29 -5.12 -21.55
C VAL A 334 14.48 -5.53 -20.30
N PRO A 335 13.32 -6.18 -20.44
CA PRO A 335 12.62 -6.74 -19.29
C PRO A 335 13.54 -7.73 -18.58
N VAL A 336 13.75 -7.57 -17.27
CA VAL A 336 14.56 -8.52 -16.48
C VAL A 336 13.75 -9.81 -16.29
N VAL A 337 13.78 -10.71 -17.26
CA VAL A 337 13.23 -12.05 -17.08
C VAL A 337 14.21 -12.84 -16.21
N LYS A 338 14.07 -12.71 -14.89
CA LYS A 338 14.53 -13.71 -13.93
C LYS A 338 13.31 -14.20 -13.16
N ASP A 339 13.23 -15.53 -13.06
CA ASP A 339 12.16 -16.32 -12.48
C ASP A 339 11.53 -15.71 -11.21
N ASP A 340 10.21 -15.84 -11.14
CA ASP A 340 9.29 -15.52 -10.02
C ASP A 340 9.14 -14.08 -9.53
N THR A 341 9.63 -13.08 -10.27
CA THR A 341 9.20 -11.67 -10.05
C THR A 341 8.50 -11.11 -11.28
N GLN A 342 7.20 -10.87 -11.13
CA GLN A 342 6.23 -10.49 -12.16
C GLN A 342 6.73 -9.38 -13.10
N ILE A 343 6.84 -9.69 -14.39
CA ILE A 343 6.77 -8.72 -15.50
C ILE A 343 5.42 -8.93 -16.17
N ILE A 344 4.61 -7.88 -16.25
CA ILE A 344 3.40 -7.87 -17.08
C ILE A 344 3.56 -6.77 -18.14
N LEU A 345 3.70 -7.19 -19.39
CA LEU A 345 3.49 -6.34 -20.56
C LEU A 345 1.98 -6.28 -20.81
N PHE A 346 1.42 -5.08 -20.99
CA PHE A 346 0.00 -4.89 -21.28
C PHE A 346 -0.17 -4.25 -22.66
N GLU A 347 -0.86 -4.96 -23.57
CA GLU A 347 -1.09 -4.56 -24.97
C GLU A 347 -1.92 -3.27 -25.14
N ASP A 348 -2.58 -2.75 -24.10
CA ASP A 348 -3.50 -1.60 -24.19
C ASP A 348 -3.20 -0.46 -23.19
N THR A 349 -1.93 -0.17 -22.93
CA THR A 349 -1.52 1.00 -22.12
C THR A 349 -0.96 2.10 -23.02
N PRO A 350 -1.38 3.38 -22.89
CA PRO A 350 -0.58 4.48 -23.39
C PRO A 350 0.63 4.61 -22.45
N GLU A 351 1.72 3.96 -22.85
CA GLU A 351 3.07 3.92 -22.26
C GLU A 351 3.27 2.88 -21.13
N GLU A 352 4.11 1.90 -21.43
CA GLU A 352 4.45 0.70 -20.65
C GLU A 352 5.22 1.07 -19.37
N LEU A 353 4.73 0.64 -18.20
CA LEU A 353 5.42 0.76 -16.90
C LEU A 353 5.92 -0.63 -16.48
N VAL A 354 7.23 -0.82 -16.39
CA VAL A 354 7.87 -2.10 -16.00
C VAL A 354 8.63 -1.90 -14.68
N LEU A 355 8.57 -2.86 -13.75
CA LEU A 355 9.42 -2.82 -12.56
C LEU A 355 10.84 -3.30 -12.93
N VAL A 356 11.85 -2.49 -12.63
CA VAL A 356 13.25 -2.79 -12.91
C VAL A 356 14.05 -2.66 -11.63
N GLU A 357 14.52 -3.78 -11.08
CA GLU A 357 15.32 -3.83 -9.84
C GLU A 357 14.64 -3.11 -8.65
N GLY A 358 13.30 -3.15 -8.59
CA GLY A 358 12.50 -2.48 -7.55
C GLY A 358 12.11 -1.03 -7.86
N ALA A 359 12.65 -0.41 -8.92
CA ALA A 359 12.26 0.91 -9.39
C ALA A 359 11.20 0.82 -10.49
N LEU A 360 10.31 1.81 -10.59
CA LEU A 360 9.36 1.92 -11.70
C LEU A 360 10.05 2.51 -12.93
N LEU A 361 10.12 1.74 -14.02
CA LEU A 361 10.64 2.18 -15.30
C LEU A 361 9.60 3.08 -15.99
N ILE A 362 10.04 4.27 -16.39
CA ILE A 362 9.26 5.22 -17.16
C ILE A 362 10.00 5.49 -18.46
N GLU A 363 9.39 5.10 -19.57
CA GLU A 363 9.94 5.34 -20.91
C GLU A 363 9.32 6.58 -21.55
N ARG A 364 10.16 7.55 -21.92
CA ARG A 364 9.73 8.78 -22.59
C ARG A 364 10.65 9.07 -23.76
N ASP A 365 10.20 9.89 -24.70
CA ASP A 365 11.13 10.55 -25.61
C ASP A 365 11.82 11.68 -24.83
N LEU A 366 13.12 11.53 -24.61
CA LEU A 366 13.94 12.46 -23.83
C LEU A 366 15.19 12.89 -24.59
N VAL A 367 15.30 12.60 -25.88
CA VAL A 367 16.53 12.82 -26.67
C VAL A 367 16.40 14.07 -27.53
N GLN A 368 17.54 14.75 -27.69
CA GLN A 368 17.76 15.75 -28.74
C GLN A 368 19.16 15.58 -29.36
N GLU A 369 19.28 15.92 -30.65
CA GLU A 369 20.56 16.02 -31.35
C GLU A 369 21.12 17.44 -31.22
N VAL A 370 22.32 17.59 -30.67
CA VAL A 370 22.98 18.89 -30.46
C VAL A 370 24.29 18.95 -31.25
N VAL A 371 24.54 20.03 -31.96
CA VAL A 371 25.83 20.24 -32.65
C VAL A 371 26.81 20.91 -31.70
N GLU A 372 27.89 20.21 -31.35
CA GLU A 372 28.97 20.72 -30.51
C GLU A 372 30.22 20.99 -31.35
N GLU A 373 30.84 22.16 -31.16
CA GLU A 373 32.17 22.43 -31.71
C GLU A 373 33.24 21.76 -30.84
N GLY A 374 33.96 20.80 -31.42
CA GLY A 374 35.11 20.21 -30.74
C GLY A 374 36.25 21.22 -30.59
N ALA A 375 37.17 20.96 -29.65
CA ALA A 375 38.37 21.78 -29.41
C ALA A 375 39.28 21.99 -30.65
N ASN A 376 39.02 21.24 -31.72
CA ASN A 376 39.76 21.24 -32.98
C ASN A 376 39.00 22.03 -34.09
N GLY A 377 37.91 22.73 -33.77
CA GLY A 377 37.07 23.49 -34.72
C GLY A 377 36.12 22.63 -35.57
N VAL A 378 36.05 21.32 -35.34
CA VAL A 378 35.15 20.41 -36.07
C VAL A 378 33.84 20.28 -35.31
N SER A 379 32.75 20.74 -35.93
CA SER A 379 31.37 20.55 -35.46
C SER A 379 30.96 19.08 -35.50
N ARG A 380 30.38 18.58 -34.40
CA ARG A 380 29.97 17.19 -34.24
C ARG A 380 28.56 17.17 -33.65
N THR A 381 27.61 16.53 -34.31
CA THR A 381 26.31 16.22 -33.69
C THR A 381 26.53 15.24 -32.54
N VAL A 382 25.90 15.41 -31.38
CA VAL A 382 25.94 14.49 -30.24
C VAL A 382 24.53 14.32 -29.68
N LEU A 383 24.26 13.18 -29.05
CA LEU A 383 22.98 12.93 -28.38
C LEU A 383 23.04 13.45 -26.95
N ARG A 384 22.05 14.26 -26.58
CA ARG A 384 21.88 14.81 -25.24
C ARG A 384 20.45 14.60 -24.80
N HIS A 385 20.23 14.64 -23.48
CA HIS A 385 18.87 14.73 -22.97
C HIS A 385 18.28 16.08 -23.41
N ASP A 386 17.03 16.04 -23.84
CA ASP A 386 16.23 17.23 -24.07
C ASP A 386 15.86 17.82 -22.69
N PRO A 387 16.31 19.04 -22.38
CA PRO A 387 16.09 19.66 -21.09
C PRO A 387 14.59 19.79 -20.75
N MET A 388 13.77 20.20 -21.72
CA MET A 388 12.34 20.44 -21.52
C MET A 388 11.58 19.13 -21.35
N LYS A 389 11.86 18.12 -22.20
CA LYS A 389 11.21 16.80 -22.09
C LYS A 389 11.58 16.11 -20.77
N LEU A 390 12.85 16.16 -20.37
CA LEU A 390 13.32 15.60 -19.10
C LEU A 390 12.65 16.26 -17.89
N THR A 391 12.58 17.59 -17.90
CA THR A 391 11.91 18.35 -16.85
C THR A 391 10.42 18.02 -16.77
N GLY A 392 9.74 17.91 -17.92
CA GLY A 392 8.34 17.52 -18.00
C GLY A 392 8.11 16.11 -17.43
N ALA A 393 8.98 15.16 -17.74
CA ALA A 393 8.90 13.81 -17.21
C ALA A 393 9.10 13.75 -15.69
N VAL A 394 10.13 14.42 -15.16
CA VAL A 394 10.35 14.52 -13.70
C VAL A 394 9.19 15.26 -13.02
N SER A 395 8.61 16.28 -13.65
CA SER A 395 7.40 16.98 -13.17
C SER A 395 6.18 16.11 -13.11
N GLY A 396 5.96 15.28 -14.13
CA GLY A 396 4.86 14.30 -14.12
C GLY A 396 4.97 13.39 -12.91
N ILE A 397 6.16 12.80 -12.68
CA ILE A 397 6.42 11.90 -11.55
C ILE A 397 6.11 12.58 -10.21
N LEU A 398 6.61 13.81 -10.01
CA LEU A 398 6.41 14.54 -8.75
C LEU A 398 4.95 14.97 -8.52
N ARG A 399 4.24 15.38 -9.59
CA ARG A 399 2.83 15.77 -9.49
C ARG A 399 1.92 14.57 -9.24
N ASP A 400 2.12 13.48 -9.98
CA ASP A 400 1.37 12.24 -9.82
C ASP A 400 1.57 11.68 -8.42
N PHE A 401 2.79 11.78 -7.87
CA PHE A 401 3.08 11.39 -6.50
C PHE A 401 2.42 12.29 -5.46
N ALA A 402 2.51 13.62 -5.58
CA ALA A 402 1.85 14.56 -4.67
C ALA A 402 0.31 14.38 -4.68
N PHE A 403 -0.24 13.96 -5.81
CA PHE A 403 -1.64 13.61 -5.98
C PHE A 403 -1.97 12.23 -5.38
N GLN A 404 -1.14 11.21 -5.60
CA GLN A 404 -1.27 9.88 -5.00
C GLN A 404 -1.10 9.89 -3.48
N ALA A 405 -0.15 10.65 -2.93
CA ALA A 405 0.03 10.81 -1.48
C ALA A 405 -1.18 11.47 -0.79
N LYS A 406 -1.96 12.26 -1.53
CA LYS A 406 -3.22 12.85 -1.07
C LYS A 406 -4.44 11.95 -1.31
N LEU A 407 -4.34 10.94 -2.18
CA LEU A 407 -5.45 10.08 -2.61
C LEU A 407 -5.36 8.62 -2.20
N SER A 408 -4.19 8.11 -1.80
CA SER A 408 -3.97 6.68 -1.61
C SER A 408 -3.61 6.29 -0.18
N ALA A 409 -4.09 5.11 0.19
CA ALA A 409 -3.49 4.31 1.25
C ALA A 409 -2.03 4.00 0.86
N SER A 410 -1.11 3.97 1.81
CA SER A 410 0.27 3.50 1.55
C SER A 410 0.23 2.09 0.93
N ARG A 411 1.05 1.78 -0.09
CA ARG A 411 1.18 0.40 -0.60
C ARG A 411 1.42 -0.62 0.50
N ALA A 412 2.08 -0.19 1.59
CA ALA A 412 2.34 -1.03 2.75
C ALA A 412 1.07 -1.55 3.45
N VAL A 413 -0.10 -0.94 3.25
CA VAL A 413 -1.36 -1.42 3.85
C VAL A 413 -2.00 -2.56 3.06
N PHE A 414 -1.66 -2.73 1.77
CA PHE A 414 -2.08 -3.87 0.96
C PHE A 414 -1.17 -5.04 1.28
N LYS A 415 -1.65 -5.94 2.15
CA LYS A 415 -0.95 -7.17 2.53
C LYS A 415 -1.23 -8.25 1.49
N GLU A 416 -0.81 -9.47 1.78
CA GLU A 416 -0.96 -10.62 0.87
C GLU A 416 -2.44 -11.02 0.68
N TYR A 417 -3.26 -10.94 1.73
CA TYR A 417 -4.64 -11.46 1.73
C TYR A 417 -5.69 -10.48 2.26
N ASP A 418 -5.30 -9.28 2.70
CA ASP A 418 -6.20 -8.22 3.15
C ASP A 418 -5.53 -6.84 3.17
N ILE A 419 -6.30 -5.83 3.54
CA ILE A 419 -5.81 -4.46 3.71
C ILE A 419 -5.81 -4.15 5.21
N ARG A 420 -4.66 -3.82 5.81
CA ARG A 420 -4.53 -3.53 7.25
C ARG A 420 -3.52 -2.42 7.54
N GLY A 421 -3.80 -1.64 8.57
CA GLY A 421 -2.89 -0.62 9.11
C GLY A 421 -3.46 0.06 10.35
N VAL A 422 -2.66 0.91 10.99
CA VAL A 422 -3.10 1.75 12.10
C VAL A 422 -4.09 2.79 11.58
N ALA A 423 -5.27 2.87 12.21
CA ALA A 423 -6.28 3.86 11.86
C ALA A 423 -5.74 5.27 12.07
N ASP A 424 -6.11 6.21 11.19
CA ASP A 424 -5.65 7.61 11.17
C ASP A 424 -4.16 7.85 10.84
N ALA A 425 -3.31 6.83 10.95
CA ALA A 425 -1.91 6.90 10.55
C ALA A 425 -1.70 6.25 9.16
N ASP A 426 -1.90 4.93 9.06
CA ASP A 426 -1.70 4.19 7.81
C ASP A 426 -2.97 4.18 6.95
N LEU A 427 -4.13 4.10 7.60
CA LEU A 427 -5.45 4.06 6.98
C LEU A 427 -6.26 5.30 7.36
N THR A 428 -6.31 6.27 6.46
CA THR A 428 -7.17 7.46 6.63
C THR A 428 -8.58 7.19 6.12
N THR A 429 -9.55 7.99 6.56
CA THR A 429 -10.94 7.92 6.04
C THR A 429 -11.00 8.12 4.52
N GLY A 430 -10.17 9.03 3.98
CA GLY A 430 -10.09 9.25 2.53
C GLY A 430 -9.53 8.04 1.79
N ALA A 431 -8.51 7.39 2.34
CA ALA A 431 -7.95 6.15 1.77
C ALA A 431 -9.00 5.03 1.69
N ILE A 432 -9.79 4.83 2.75
CA ILE A 432 -10.86 3.83 2.79
C ILE A 432 -11.98 4.14 1.77
N GLU A 433 -12.35 5.41 1.61
CA GLU A 433 -13.29 5.82 0.55
C GLU A 433 -12.74 5.50 -0.84
N THR A 434 -11.47 5.82 -1.09
CA THR A 434 -10.80 5.51 -2.37
C THR A 434 -10.71 4.00 -2.62
N ILE A 435 -10.42 3.19 -1.59
CA ILE A 435 -10.45 1.73 -1.71
C ILE A 435 -11.87 1.24 -2.04
N GLY A 436 -12.91 1.81 -1.44
CA GLY A 436 -14.30 1.52 -1.79
C GLY A 436 -14.61 1.80 -3.27
N ARG A 437 -14.07 2.90 -3.83
CA ARG A 437 -14.20 3.21 -5.27
C ARG A 437 -13.47 2.21 -6.14
N ALA A 438 -12.25 1.85 -5.76
CA ALA A 438 -11.46 0.87 -6.49
C ALA A 438 -12.13 -0.50 -6.50
N PHE A 439 -12.63 -0.94 -5.34
CA PHE A 439 -13.29 -2.22 -5.21
C PHE A 439 -14.65 -2.27 -5.94
N GLY A 440 -15.46 -1.21 -5.85
CA GLY A 440 -16.71 -1.12 -6.62
C GLY A 440 -16.48 -1.11 -8.15
N THR A 441 -15.37 -0.52 -8.60
CA THR A 441 -14.92 -0.61 -9.99
C THR A 441 -14.49 -2.02 -10.35
N TYR A 442 -13.70 -2.65 -9.49
CA TYR A 442 -13.20 -4.02 -9.67
C TYR A 442 -14.34 -5.03 -9.79
N ILE A 443 -15.34 -4.98 -8.91
CA ILE A 443 -16.53 -5.85 -8.94
C ILE A 443 -17.27 -5.70 -10.27
N GLN A 444 -17.51 -4.46 -10.71
CA GLN A 444 -18.19 -4.20 -11.97
C GLN A 444 -17.46 -4.76 -13.18
N ARG A 445 -16.13 -4.57 -13.24
CA ARG A 445 -15.32 -5.05 -14.36
C ARG A 445 -15.13 -6.56 -14.35
N SER A 446 -15.04 -7.18 -13.17
CA SER A 446 -14.79 -8.62 -13.05
C SER A 446 -16.06 -9.46 -13.20
N THR A 447 -17.21 -8.98 -12.72
CA THR A 447 -18.46 -9.75 -12.66
C THR A 447 -19.53 -9.28 -13.65
N GLY A 448 -19.40 -8.06 -14.19
CA GLY A 448 -20.43 -7.40 -14.99
C GLY A 448 -21.66 -6.96 -14.18
N ARG A 449 -21.61 -7.07 -12.86
CA ARG A 449 -22.67 -6.73 -11.91
C ARG A 449 -22.12 -5.82 -10.80
N ASN A 450 -22.93 -5.42 -9.83
CA ASN A 450 -22.57 -4.32 -8.94
C ASN A 450 -23.13 -4.42 -7.51
N LYS A 451 -23.58 -5.60 -7.05
CA LYS A 451 -24.13 -5.76 -5.70
C LYS A 451 -23.04 -6.19 -4.72
N VAL A 452 -22.87 -5.45 -3.62
CA VAL A 452 -21.78 -5.66 -2.64
C VAL A 452 -22.34 -5.68 -1.23
N VAL A 453 -22.07 -6.73 -0.46
CA VAL A 453 -22.38 -6.78 0.98
C VAL A 453 -21.30 -6.05 1.77
N VAL A 454 -21.68 -5.26 2.78
CA VAL A 454 -20.73 -4.56 3.64
C VAL A 454 -21.11 -4.78 5.09
N GLY A 455 -20.15 -5.26 5.88
CA GLY A 455 -20.26 -5.48 7.32
C GLY A 455 -19.06 -4.92 8.05
N ARG A 456 -19.13 -4.86 9.38
CA ARG A 456 -18.06 -4.31 10.21
C ARG A 456 -17.96 -5.00 11.56
N ASP A 457 -16.75 -5.01 12.12
CA ASP A 457 -16.50 -5.42 13.49
C ASP A 457 -16.79 -4.26 14.49
N VAL A 458 -16.49 -4.50 15.76
CA VAL A 458 -16.80 -3.61 16.88
C VAL A 458 -15.73 -2.55 17.17
N ARG A 459 -14.66 -2.44 16.36
CA ARG A 459 -13.57 -1.48 16.61
C ARG A 459 -14.06 -0.04 16.57
N LEU A 460 -13.41 0.84 17.32
CA LEU A 460 -13.78 2.25 17.44
C LEU A 460 -13.80 3.00 16.10
N SER A 461 -12.93 2.59 15.16
CA SER A 461 -12.82 3.19 13.82
C SER A 461 -13.78 2.58 12.78
N SER A 462 -14.41 1.43 13.08
CA SER A 462 -15.17 0.63 12.11
C SER A 462 -16.41 1.32 11.57
N GLU A 463 -17.18 2.03 12.40
CA GLU A 463 -18.36 2.79 11.94
C GLU A 463 -17.98 3.88 10.92
N ARG A 464 -16.85 4.55 11.15
CA ARG A 464 -16.34 5.58 10.25
C ARG A 464 -15.81 4.98 8.95
N PHE A 465 -15.09 3.87 9.03
CA PHE A 465 -14.54 3.20 7.84
C PHE A 465 -15.65 2.56 7.00
N PHE A 466 -16.66 1.98 7.64
CA PHE A 466 -17.89 1.55 6.99
C PHE A 466 -18.54 2.68 6.21
N SER A 467 -18.73 3.85 6.83
CA SER A 467 -19.30 5.02 6.15
C SER A 467 -18.47 5.44 4.92
N ALA A 468 -17.14 5.40 5.04
CA ALA A 468 -16.22 5.79 3.97
C ALA A 468 -16.21 4.79 2.81
N VAL A 469 -16.06 3.48 3.08
CA VAL A 469 -16.01 2.46 2.04
C VAL A 469 -17.33 2.35 1.30
N THR A 470 -18.46 2.44 2.03
CA THR A 470 -19.81 2.50 1.46
C THR A 470 -19.98 3.73 0.58
N LYS A 471 -19.51 4.91 1.00
CA LYS A 471 -19.54 6.11 0.15
C LYS A 471 -18.75 5.91 -1.15
N GLY A 472 -17.58 5.26 -1.07
CA GLY A 472 -16.78 4.89 -2.23
C GLY A 472 -17.54 3.99 -3.20
N LEU A 473 -18.10 2.89 -2.70
CA LEU A 473 -18.91 1.93 -3.47
C LEU A 473 -20.15 2.58 -4.11
N LEU A 474 -20.88 3.40 -3.38
CA LEU A 474 -22.05 4.10 -3.92
C LEU A 474 -21.66 5.06 -5.05
N SER A 475 -20.47 5.67 -4.99
CA SER A 475 -20.00 6.60 -6.02
C SER A 475 -19.62 5.93 -7.35
N THR A 476 -19.44 4.59 -7.37
CA THR A 476 -19.20 3.81 -8.58
C THR A 476 -20.48 3.26 -9.19
N GLY A 477 -21.63 3.47 -8.54
CA GLY A 477 -22.91 2.88 -8.96
C GLY A 477 -23.25 1.53 -8.31
N CYS A 478 -22.48 1.05 -7.33
CA CYS A 478 -22.77 -0.22 -6.66
C CYS A 478 -24.05 -0.18 -5.81
N GLN A 479 -24.72 -1.33 -5.71
CA GLN A 479 -25.80 -1.58 -4.76
C GLN A 479 -25.19 -2.17 -3.49
N VAL A 480 -25.20 -1.41 -2.40
CA VAL A 480 -24.63 -1.83 -1.12
C VAL A 480 -25.70 -2.49 -0.25
N VAL A 481 -25.41 -3.67 0.30
CA VAL A 481 -26.22 -4.33 1.33
C VAL A 481 -25.48 -4.20 2.67
N ASP A 482 -25.98 -3.34 3.55
CA ASP A 482 -25.46 -3.16 4.91
C ASP A 482 -25.98 -4.29 5.81
N VAL A 483 -25.07 -5.12 6.32
CA VAL A 483 -25.40 -6.18 7.29
C VAL A 483 -25.14 -5.78 8.74
N GLY A 484 -24.71 -4.54 8.98
CA GLY A 484 -24.46 -4.02 10.31
C GLY A 484 -23.15 -4.51 10.93
N VAL A 485 -23.18 -4.67 12.26
CA VAL A 485 -22.06 -5.20 13.05
C VAL A 485 -22.23 -6.71 13.14
N VAL A 486 -21.34 -7.46 12.49
CA VAL A 486 -21.44 -8.92 12.35
C VAL A 486 -20.06 -9.56 12.38
N PRO A 487 -19.92 -10.82 12.84
CA PRO A 487 -18.69 -11.58 12.60
C PRO A 487 -18.40 -11.73 11.10
N THR A 488 -17.12 -11.88 10.76
CA THR A 488 -16.66 -12.17 9.39
C THR A 488 -17.40 -13.36 8.74
N PRO A 489 -17.60 -14.51 9.41
CA PRO A 489 -18.37 -15.62 8.80
C PRO A 489 -19.83 -15.26 8.49
N ALA A 490 -20.48 -14.43 9.31
CA ALA A 490 -21.86 -14.01 9.05
C ALA A 490 -21.96 -13.08 7.82
N LEU A 491 -20.92 -12.28 7.54
CA LEU A 491 -20.82 -11.52 6.28
C LEU A 491 -20.64 -12.45 5.08
N SER A 492 -19.81 -13.48 5.18
CA SER A 492 -19.66 -14.49 4.12
C SER A 492 -20.99 -15.23 3.87
N PHE A 493 -21.74 -15.58 4.91
CA PHE A 493 -23.08 -16.15 4.79
C PHE A 493 -24.07 -15.20 4.10
N ALA A 494 -24.01 -13.90 4.44
CA ALA A 494 -24.89 -12.89 3.85
C ALA A 494 -24.67 -12.68 2.36
N LEU A 495 -23.44 -12.90 1.86
CA LEU A 495 -23.14 -12.80 0.43
C LEU A 495 -24.04 -13.71 -0.41
N ASP A 496 -24.19 -14.96 0.02
CA ASP A 496 -25.06 -15.94 -0.64
C ASP A 496 -26.54 -15.58 -0.49
N ARG A 497 -26.97 -15.13 0.70
CA ARG A 497 -28.36 -14.72 0.96
C ARG A 497 -28.78 -13.52 0.11
N ALA A 498 -27.88 -12.56 -0.05
CA ALA A 498 -28.11 -11.32 -0.78
C ALA A 498 -27.95 -11.49 -2.31
N PHE A 499 -27.48 -12.65 -2.77
CA PHE A 499 -27.03 -12.90 -4.15
C PHE A 499 -26.06 -11.81 -4.64
N ALA A 500 -25.10 -11.45 -3.76
CA ALA A 500 -24.17 -10.38 -4.03
C ALA A 500 -22.94 -10.86 -4.81
N ASP A 501 -22.31 -9.93 -5.52
CA ASP A 501 -21.16 -10.15 -6.39
C ASP A 501 -19.83 -10.00 -5.64
N GLY A 502 -19.87 -9.42 -4.44
CA GLY A 502 -18.73 -9.33 -3.55
C GLY A 502 -19.10 -8.87 -2.15
N ALA A 503 -18.13 -8.89 -1.25
CA ALA A 503 -18.30 -8.39 0.11
C ALA A 503 -17.09 -7.58 0.59
N VAL A 504 -17.35 -6.69 1.54
CA VAL A 504 -16.35 -5.91 2.28
C VAL A 504 -16.61 -6.05 3.77
N MET A 505 -15.68 -6.66 4.48
CA MET A 505 -15.69 -6.68 5.94
C MET A 505 -14.69 -5.64 6.47
N VAL A 506 -15.18 -4.67 7.23
CA VAL A 506 -14.35 -3.67 7.92
C VAL A 506 -13.86 -4.28 9.24
N THR A 507 -12.58 -4.65 9.29
CA THR A 507 -11.99 -5.40 10.40
C THR A 507 -10.46 -5.38 10.33
N ALA A 508 -9.80 -5.51 11.47
CA ALA A 508 -8.40 -5.96 11.54
C ALA A 508 -8.22 -7.27 12.32
N SER A 509 -9.27 -8.09 12.40
CA SER A 509 -9.27 -9.42 13.05
C SER A 509 -8.74 -9.33 14.49
N HIS A 510 -7.61 -9.96 14.78
CA HIS A 510 -6.97 -10.05 16.09
C HIS A 510 -6.03 -8.89 16.45
N ASN A 511 -5.76 -7.93 15.55
CA ASN A 511 -4.80 -6.86 15.82
C ASN A 511 -5.23 -5.93 16.99
N PRO A 512 -4.30 -5.17 17.60
CA PRO A 512 -4.62 -4.21 18.68
C PRO A 512 -5.70 -3.17 18.30
N PRO A 513 -6.36 -2.51 19.27
CA PRO A 513 -7.52 -1.63 19.06
C PRO A 513 -7.33 -0.52 18.02
N GLU A 514 -6.11 0.02 17.90
CA GLU A 514 -5.74 1.10 16.99
C GLU A 514 -5.67 0.66 15.53
N PHE A 515 -5.58 -0.64 15.25
CA PHE A 515 -5.57 -1.18 13.89
C PHE A 515 -6.99 -1.33 13.35
N ASN A 516 -7.14 -1.17 12.03
CA ASN A 516 -8.33 -1.58 11.30
C ASN A 516 -7.94 -1.95 9.85
N GLY A 517 -8.91 -2.29 9.01
CA GLY A 517 -8.65 -2.84 7.71
C GLY A 517 -9.90 -3.18 6.92
N LEU A 518 -9.69 -3.84 5.78
CA LEU A 518 -10.73 -4.35 4.90
C LEU A 518 -10.35 -5.77 4.44
N LYS A 519 -11.24 -6.73 4.67
CA LYS A 519 -11.24 -8.01 3.96
C LYS A 519 -12.20 -7.89 2.78
N LEU A 520 -11.73 -8.18 1.57
CA LEU A 520 -12.50 -8.05 0.34
C LEU A 520 -12.80 -9.44 -0.23
N GLN A 521 -13.99 -9.64 -0.78
CA GLN A 521 -14.40 -10.90 -1.43
C GLN A 521 -15.08 -10.65 -2.78
N VAL A 522 -14.80 -11.48 -3.80
CA VAL A 522 -15.56 -11.54 -5.06
C VAL A 522 -16.31 -12.86 -5.11
N GLY A 523 -17.64 -12.78 -5.16
CA GLY A 523 -18.48 -13.88 -4.74
C GLY A 523 -18.00 -14.41 -3.37
N PRO A 524 -18.01 -15.72 -3.12
CA PRO A 524 -17.57 -16.28 -1.84
C PRO A 524 -16.04 -16.34 -1.68
N TYR A 525 -15.25 -15.69 -2.54
CA TYR A 525 -13.79 -15.84 -2.57
C TYR A 525 -13.06 -14.61 -2.04
N PRO A 526 -12.26 -14.72 -0.97
CA PRO A 526 -11.37 -13.66 -0.53
C PRO A 526 -10.40 -13.23 -1.65
N LEU A 527 -10.19 -11.92 -1.81
CA LEU A 527 -9.16 -11.39 -2.69
C LEU A 527 -7.81 -11.51 -2.00
N ALA A 528 -6.85 -12.13 -2.69
CA ALA A 528 -5.46 -12.23 -2.26
C ALA A 528 -4.51 -12.06 -3.45
N GLY A 529 -3.23 -11.82 -3.15
CA GLY A 529 -2.15 -11.72 -4.13
C GLY A 529 -2.45 -10.73 -5.25
N GLU A 530 -2.30 -11.18 -6.49
CA GLU A 530 -2.45 -10.35 -7.70
C GLU A 530 -3.81 -9.65 -7.80
N ALA A 531 -4.89 -10.32 -7.40
CA ALA A 531 -6.24 -9.76 -7.47
C ALA A 531 -6.41 -8.57 -6.51
N LEU A 532 -5.85 -8.66 -5.30
CA LEU A 532 -5.85 -7.56 -4.34
C LEU A 532 -4.96 -6.40 -4.82
N GLN A 533 -3.81 -6.73 -5.43
CA GLN A 533 -2.93 -5.73 -6.05
C GLN A 533 -3.58 -5.05 -7.26
N HIS A 534 -4.52 -5.69 -7.95
CA HIS A 534 -5.30 -5.04 -9.00
C HIS A 534 -6.15 -3.91 -8.42
N VAL A 535 -6.77 -4.10 -7.25
CA VAL A 535 -7.50 -3.03 -6.56
C VAL A 535 -6.57 -1.85 -6.24
N GLU A 536 -5.34 -2.12 -5.76
CA GLU A 536 -4.31 -1.08 -5.56
C GLU A 536 -3.99 -0.33 -6.85
N ARG A 537 -3.80 -1.05 -7.97
CA ARG A 537 -3.49 -0.43 -9.26
C ARG A 537 -4.61 0.46 -9.79
N LEU A 538 -5.88 0.11 -9.55
CA LEU A 538 -7.02 0.98 -9.89
C LEU A 538 -6.96 2.31 -9.15
N ILE A 539 -6.51 2.29 -7.89
CA ILE A 539 -6.25 3.50 -7.09
C ILE A 539 -5.10 4.30 -7.69
N ALA A 540 -3.95 3.65 -7.93
CA ALA A 540 -2.75 4.30 -8.45
C ALA A 540 -3.00 4.98 -9.82
N LYS A 541 -3.84 4.36 -10.66
CA LYS A 541 -4.20 4.89 -11.99
C LYS A 541 -5.39 5.86 -11.97
N ASN A 542 -6.04 6.06 -10.82
CA ASN A 542 -7.28 6.84 -10.70
C ASN A 542 -8.38 6.40 -11.71
N GLN A 543 -8.43 5.09 -11.98
CA GLN A 543 -9.36 4.50 -12.95
C GLN A 543 -10.58 3.94 -12.21
N PHE A 544 -11.56 4.81 -11.97
CA PHE A 544 -12.77 4.44 -11.24
C PHE A 544 -14.00 4.50 -12.15
N GLU A 545 -14.91 3.54 -11.99
CA GLU A 545 -16.28 3.69 -12.47
C GLU A 545 -16.94 4.86 -11.72
N VAL A 546 -17.88 5.52 -12.39
CA VAL A 546 -18.64 6.64 -11.82
C VAL A 546 -20.11 6.35 -11.98
N GLY A 547 -20.85 6.41 -10.88
CA GLY A 547 -22.27 6.14 -10.86
C GLY A 547 -22.94 6.66 -9.61
N ARG A 548 -24.22 6.32 -9.48
CA ARG A 548 -24.99 6.60 -8.28
C ARG A 548 -25.65 5.31 -7.81
N GLY A 549 -25.06 4.74 -6.77
CA GLY A 549 -25.52 3.52 -6.12
C GLY A 549 -26.72 3.72 -5.20
N SER A 550 -27.15 2.62 -4.61
CA SER A 550 -28.18 2.55 -3.57
C SER A 550 -27.69 1.71 -2.41
N MET A 551 -28.28 1.90 -1.22
CA MET A 551 -27.98 1.09 -0.04
C MET A 551 -29.28 0.54 0.54
N GLU A 552 -29.27 -0.74 0.89
CA GLU A 552 -30.32 -1.44 1.63
C GLU A 552 -29.72 -2.13 2.86
N GLY A 553 -30.55 -2.48 3.84
CA GLY A 553 -30.12 -3.20 5.04
C GLY A 553 -30.61 -4.65 5.03
N LEU A 554 -29.80 -5.57 5.57
CA LEU A 554 -30.14 -6.98 5.74
C LEU A 554 -29.69 -7.47 7.12
N ASP A 555 -30.63 -7.86 7.97
CA ASP A 555 -30.32 -8.54 9.22
C ASP A 555 -30.16 -10.04 8.97
N VAL A 556 -28.92 -10.52 8.98
CA VAL A 556 -28.57 -11.90 8.61
C VAL A 556 -28.34 -12.82 9.82
N ILE A 557 -28.11 -12.24 11.00
CA ILE A 557 -27.66 -12.98 12.18
C ILE A 557 -28.66 -14.09 12.59
N PRO A 558 -29.98 -13.84 12.64
CA PRO A 558 -30.93 -14.89 13.00
C PRO A 558 -30.86 -16.10 12.05
N GLU A 559 -30.87 -15.86 10.73
CA GLU A 559 -30.79 -16.93 9.72
C GLU A 559 -29.45 -17.69 9.77
N TYR A 560 -28.36 -16.97 10.06
CA TYR A 560 -27.04 -17.55 10.20
C TYR A 560 -26.94 -18.49 11.42
N LEU A 561 -27.41 -18.03 12.58
CA LEU A 561 -27.43 -18.85 13.79
C LEU A 561 -28.38 -20.04 13.66
N ASP A 562 -29.56 -19.86 13.07
CA ASP A 562 -30.49 -20.97 12.74
C ASP A 562 -29.80 -22.03 11.88
N CYS A 563 -29.07 -21.62 10.85
CA CYS A 563 -28.34 -22.51 9.96
C CYS A 563 -27.32 -23.40 10.69
N ILE A 564 -26.62 -22.83 11.69
CA ILE A 564 -25.69 -23.57 12.55
C ILE A 564 -26.46 -24.50 13.50
N ARG A 565 -27.48 -23.97 14.19
CA ARG A 565 -28.31 -24.75 15.12
C ARG A 565 -28.91 -25.97 14.44
N ASP A 566 -29.30 -25.88 13.18
CA ASP A 566 -29.84 -27.01 12.42
C ASP A 566 -28.83 -28.11 12.07
N ARG A 567 -27.52 -27.81 12.10
CA ARG A 567 -26.42 -28.72 11.74
C ARG A 567 -25.69 -29.34 12.92
N VAL A 568 -25.99 -28.90 14.14
CA VAL A 568 -25.32 -29.33 15.37
C VAL A 568 -26.33 -30.05 16.26
N ARG A 569 -26.02 -31.28 16.68
CA ARG A 569 -26.92 -32.10 17.52
C ARG A 569 -26.15 -32.68 18.70
N LEU A 570 -26.50 -32.26 19.92
CA LEU A 570 -25.85 -32.73 21.13
C LEU A 570 -26.56 -33.98 21.70
N ASN A 571 -25.78 -34.94 22.20
CA ASN A 571 -26.31 -36.10 22.93
C ASN A 571 -26.49 -35.84 24.44
N ARG A 572 -25.71 -34.89 24.97
CA ARG A 572 -25.77 -34.42 26.36
C ARG A 572 -25.34 -32.95 26.42
N GLY A 573 -25.86 -32.21 27.40
CA GLY A 573 -25.37 -30.87 27.69
C GLY A 573 -23.94 -30.92 28.24
N LEU A 574 -23.12 -29.95 27.82
CA LEU A 574 -21.78 -29.70 28.35
C LEU A 574 -21.80 -28.38 29.13
N LYS A 575 -20.84 -28.20 30.04
CA LYS A 575 -20.51 -26.90 30.60
C LYS A 575 -19.35 -26.29 29.82
N VAL A 576 -19.55 -25.11 29.23
CA VAL A 576 -18.60 -24.47 28.32
C VAL A 576 -18.28 -23.06 28.81
N VAL A 577 -17.01 -22.73 28.95
CA VAL A 577 -16.59 -21.33 29.13
C VAL A 577 -16.41 -20.70 27.75
N VAL A 578 -17.03 -19.54 27.52
CA VAL A 578 -16.95 -18.83 26.24
C VAL A 578 -16.24 -17.50 26.45
N ASP A 579 -15.07 -17.35 25.86
CA ASP A 579 -14.32 -16.10 25.85
C ASP A 579 -14.54 -15.33 24.55
N GLY A 580 -15.16 -14.15 24.68
CA GLY A 580 -15.39 -13.26 23.56
C GLY A 580 -14.26 -12.28 23.26
N GLY A 581 -13.29 -12.09 24.17
CA GLY A 581 -12.24 -11.07 24.05
C GLY A 581 -12.75 -9.66 23.78
N ASN A 582 -14.01 -9.35 24.15
CA ASN A 582 -14.76 -8.15 23.77
C ASN A 582 -14.92 -7.92 22.25
N GLY A 583 -14.65 -8.94 21.45
CA GLY A 583 -14.83 -8.95 20.00
C GLY A 583 -16.29 -9.08 19.57
N THR A 584 -16.47 -9.23 18.26
CA THR A 584 -17.81 -9.23 17.65
C THR A 584 -18.56 -10.55 17.86
N ALA A 585 -17.83 -11.66 18.04
CA ALA A 585 -18.40 -13.00 18.11
C ALA A 585 -18.83 -13.44 19.51
N GLY A 586 -18.30 -12.83 20.59
CA GLY A 586 -18.45 -13.33 21.96
C GLY A 586 -19.90 -13.58 22.39
N MET A 587 -20.75 -12.55 22.28
CA MET A 587 -22.16 -12.66 22.67
C MET A 587 -22.92 -13.68 21.80
N LEU A 588 -22.71 -13.66 20.48
CA LEU A 588 -23.35 -14.60 19.55
C LEU A 588 -22.93 -16.05 19.79
N GLY A 589 -21.64 -16.28 20.07
CA GLY A 589 -21.11 -17.61 20.39
C GLY A 589 -21.62 -18.13 21.73
N SER A 590 -21.73 -17.26 22.74
CA SER A 590 -22.34 -17.59 24.03
C SER A 590 -23.80 -18.01 23.86
N ASP A 591 -24.61 -17.18 23.20
CA ASP A 591 -26.04 -17.44 22.96
C ASP A 591 -26.21 -18.74 22.14
N LEU A 592 -25.43 -18.91 21.07
CA LEU A 592 -25.48 -20.11 20.22
C LEU A 592 -25.21 -21.39 21.02
N ILE A 593 -24.16 -21.41 21.85
CA ILE A 593 -23.77 -22.61 22.60
C ILE A 593 -24.80 -22.93 23.69
N GLU A 594 -25.37 -21.91 24.34
CA GLU A 594 -26.46 -22.07 25.30
C GLU A 594 -27.72 -22.65 24.62
N GLU A 595 -28.10 -22.12 23.46
CA GLU A 595 -29.26 -22.59 22.69
C GLU A 595 -29.09 -24.01 22.12
N LEU A 596 -27.85 -24.47 21.93
CA LEU A 596 -27.55 -25.87 21.59
C LEU A 596 -27.80 -26.84 22.76
N GLY A 597 -28.01 -26.33 23.97
CA GLY A 597 -28.32 -27.11 25.18
C GLY A 597 -27.15 -27.25 26.16
N CYS A 598 -26.16 -26.35 26.12
CA CYS A 598 -25.05 -26.31 27.07
C CYS A 598 -25.30 -25.34 28.22
N GLU A 599 -24.63 -25.55 29.35
CA GLU A 599 -24.44 -24.54 30.38
C GLU A 599 -23.27 -23.65 29.97
N VAL A 600 -23.49 -22.34 29.83
CA VAL A 600 -22.45 -21.40 29.38
C VAL A 600 -21.99 -20.51 30.52
N VAL A 601 -20.67 -20.37 30.65
CA VAL A 601 -20.03 -19.35 31.49
C VAL A 601 -19.40 -18.30 30.58
N PRO A 602 -20.03 -17.12 30.40
CA PRO A 602 -19.50 -16.09 29.53
C PRO A 602 -18.30 -15.38 30.18
N LEU A 603 -17.28 -15.12 29.36
CA LEU A 603 -16.09 -14.36 29.71
C LEU A 603 -15.88 -13.30 28.62
N PHE A 604 -15.90 -12.03 29.01
CA PHE A 604 -15.67 -10.89 28.10
C PHE A 604 -16.53 -10.89 26.81
N CYS A 605 -17.75 -11.42 26.86
CA CYS A 605 -18.62 -11.56 25.67
C CYS A 605 -19.27 -10.25 25.21
N GLU A 606 -19.36 -9.23 26.08
CA GLU A 606 -19.91 -7.92 25.73
C GLU A 606 -18.98 -7.21 24.73
N PRO A 607 -19.47 -6.82 23.53
CA PRO A 607 -18.64 -6.17 22.53
C PRO A 607 -18.13 -4.80 22.97
N ASP A 608 -16.81 -4.61 22.94
CA ASP A 608 -16.13 -3.34 23.23
C ASP A 608 -14.81 -3.23 22.44
N GLY A 609 -14.82 -2.42 21.38
CA GLY A 609 -13.66 -2.21 20.50
C GLY A 609 -12.45 -1.53 21.12
N ARG A 610 -12.43 -1.30 22.44
CA ARG A 610 -11.23 -0.95 23.22
C ARG A 610 -10.43 -2.17 23.66
N PHE A 611 -11.01 -3.37 23.61
CA PHE A 611 -10.45 -4.63 24.10
C PHE A 611 -9.83 -4.49 25.51
N PRO A 612 -10.63 -4.12 26.54
CA PRO A 612 -10.11 -3.70 27.84
C PRO A 612 -9.50 -4.79 28.72
N ASN A 613 -9.69 -6.08 28.38
CA ASN A 613 -9.26 -7.21 29.20
C ASN A 613 -7.97 -7.84 28.68
N HIS A 614 -7.97 -8.32 27.44
CA HIS A 614 -6.81 -8.81 26.71
C HIS A 614 -7.00 -8.57 25.20
N GLU A 615 -5.96 -8.75 24.40
CA GLU A 615 -6.10 -8.70 22.94
C GLU A 615 -6.96 -9.87 22.45
N PRO A 616 -7.83 -9.67 21.45
CA PRO A 616 -8.73 -10.70 20.97
C PRO A 616 -8.02 -11.66 19.99
N ASP A 617 -6.95 -12.30 20.47
CA ASP A 617 -6.22 -13.37 19.79
C ASP A 617 -6.18 -14.62 20.69
N PRO A 618 -7.09 -15.58 20.51
CA PRO A 618 -7.20 -16.75 21.38
C PRO A 618 -6.14 -17.83 21.09
N LEU A 619 -5.20 -17.56 20.17
CA LEU A 619 -4.08 -18.45 19.84
C LEU A 619 -2.78 -18.05 20.55
N VAL A 620 -2.80 -16.93 21.29
CA VAL A 620 -1.69 -16.46 22.12
C VAL A 620 -1.95 -16.89 23.56
N GLU A 621 -1.02 -17.65 24.13
CA GLU A 621 -1.12 -18.23 25.48
C GLU A 621 -1.43 -17.18 26.56
N ASP A 622 -0.82 -15.98 26.46
CA ASP A 622 -1.01 -14.88 27.42
C ASP A 622 -2.43 -14.32 27.40
N ASN A 623 -3.14 -14.37 26.26
CA ASN A 623 -4.49 -13.83 26.11
C ASN A 623 -5.56 -14.77 26.67
N ILE A 624 -5.27 -16.08 26.80
CA ILE A 624 -6.24 -17.09 27.26
C ILE A 624 -6.06 -17.47 28.74
N GLY A 625 -5.25 -16.73 29.50
CA GLY A 625 -5.00 -17.01 30.91
C GLY A 625 -6.27 -17.06 31.76
N ASP A 626 -7.17 -16.08 31.58
CA ASP A 626 -8.45 -16.02 32.28
C ASP A 626 -9.39 -17.16 31.84
N LEU A 627 -9.43 -17.49 30.55
CA LEU A 627 -10.19 -18.63 30.03
C LEU A 627 -9.72 -19.95 30.69
N LYS A 628 -8.40 -20.19 30.74
CA LYS A 628 -7.83 -21.39 31.38
C LYS A 628 -8.20 -21.48 32.86
N ALA A 629 -8.05 -20.37 33.59
CA ALA A 629 -8.39 -20.31 35.01
C ALA A 629 -9.90 -20.54 35.23
N MET A 630 -10.74 -19.95 34.39
CA MET A 630 -12.19 -20.06 34.48
C MET A 630 -12.67 -21.49 34.22
N VAL A 631 -12.14 -22.17 33.20
CA VAL A 631 -12.47 -23.58 32.89
C VAL A 631 -12.22 -24.48 34.10
N VAL A 632 -11.03 -24.37 34.70
CA VAL A 632 -10.66 -25.17 35.88
C VAL A 632 -11.51 -24.80 37.09
N ARG A 633 -11.75 -23.51 37.32
CA ARG A 633 -12.51 -23.02 38.49
C ARG A 633 -13.97 -23.48 38.45
N GLU A 634 -14.58 -23.44 37.27
CA GLU A 634 -15.98 -23.77 37.06
C GLU A 634 -16.23 -25.26 36.85
N GLY A 635 -15.17 -26.06 36.72
CA GLY A 635 -15.26 -27.47 36.37
C GLY A 635 -15.91 -27.69 35.00
N ALA A 636 -15.62 -26.80 34.04
CA ALA A 636 -16.19 -26.87 32.70
C ALA A 636 -15.58 -28.01 31.88
N ASP A 637 -16.37 -28.58 30.95
CA ASP A 637 -15.92 -29.65 30.04
C ASP A 637 -14.88 -29.14 29.02
N LEU A 638 -14.96 -27.86 28.66
CA LEU A 638 -14.01 -27.15 27.79
C LEU A 638 -14.20 -25.63 27.88
N GLY A 639 -13.20 -24.91 27.37
CA GLY A 639 -13.27 -23.48 27.05
C GLY A 639 -13.10 -23.24 25.55
N VAL A 640 -13.83 -22.26 25.02
CA VAL A 640 -13.66 -21.76 23.65
C VAL A 640 -13.43 -20.26 23.66
N GLY A 641 -12.52 -19.77 22.83
CA GLY A 641 -12.23 -18.36 22.66
C GLY A 641 -12.36 -17.94 21.20
N PHE A 642 -12.89 -16.75 20.94
CA PHE A 642 -13.03 -16.18 19.59
C PHE A 642 -12.07 -15.01 19.39
N ASP A 643 -11.58 -14.84 18.16
CA ASP A 643 -10.85 -13.63 17.79
C ASP A 643 -11.80 -12.44 17.52
N GLY A 644 -11.23 -11.26 17.28
CA GLY A 644 -11.96 -9.99 17.25
C GLY A 644 -13.13 -9.94 16.26
N ASP A 645 -13.05 -10.67 15.15
CA ASP A 645 -14.09 -10.77 14.12
C ASP A 645 -14.68 -12.17 13.92
N GLY A 646 -14.28 -13.16 14.72
CA GLY A 646 -14.97 -14.44 14.86
C GLY A 646 -14.71 -15.47 13.78
N ASP A 647 -13.59 -15.37 13.06
CA ASP A 647 -13.18 -16.39 12.08
C ASP A 647 -12.09 -17.35 12.59
N ARG A 648 -11.60 -17.14 13.82
CA ARG A 648 -10.67 -18.04 14.51
C ARG A 648 -11.20 -18.57 15.83
N LEU A 649 -10.91 -19.83 16.10
CA LEU A 649 -11.26 -20.54 17.33
C LEU A 649 -10.00 -20.89 18.13
N GLY A 650 -9.96 -20.49 19.40
CA GLY A 650 -9.07 -21.06 20.42
C GLY A 650 -9.83 -22.04 21.31
N VAL A 651 -9.14 -23.07 21.81
CA VAL A 651 -9.74 -24.13 22.61
C VAL A 651 -8.87 -24.44 23.83
N VAL A 652 -9.53 -24.63 24.97
CA VAL A 652 -8.92 -25.06 26.23
C VAL A 652 -9.63 -26.32 26.71
N ASP A 653 -8.88 -27.34 27.12
CA ASP A 653 -9.44 -28.57 27.69
C ASP A 653 -9.88 -28.40 29.15
N GLU A 654 -10.51 -29.42 29.72
CA GLU A 654 -11.05 -29.38 31.08
C GLU A 654 -9.97 -29.24 32.17
N ARG A 655 -8.69 -29.44 31.83
CA ARG A 655 -7.54 -29.26 32.73
C ARG A 655 -6.94 -27.85 32.62
N GLY A 656 -7.51 -27.00 31.77
CA GLY A 656 -6.98 -25.68 31.49
C GLY A 656 -5.77 -25.70 30.55
N ALA A 657 -5.56 -26.76 29.76
CA ALA A 657 -4.48 -26.79 28.77
C ALA A 657 -4.98 -26.34 27.39
N MET A 658 -4.17 -25.53 26.70
CA MET A 658 -4.49 -25.08 25.34
C MET A 658 -4.45 -26.26 24.36
N VAL A 659 -5.48 -26.36 23.51
CA VAL A 659 -5.57 -27.34 22.42
C VAL A 659 -5.41 -26.61 21.09
N LEU A 660 -4.30 -26.89 20.40
CA LEU A 660 -3.99 -26.25 19.12
C LEU A 660 -4.96 -26.65 17.99
N PRO A 661 -5.12 -25.80 16.95
CA PRO A 661 -6.02 -26.06 15.83
C PRO A 661 -5.84 -27.37 15.10
N ASP A 662 -4.60 -27.77 14.84
CA ASP A 662 -4.30 -29.05 14.20
C ASP A 662 -4.77 -30.26 15.04
N LYS A 663 -4.84 -30.14 16.37
CA LYS A 663 -5.32 -31.22 17.25
C LYS A 663 -6.84 -31.33 17.29
N TYR A 664 -7.56 -30.24 17.56
CA TYR A 664 -9.02 -30.34 17.62
C TYR A 664 -9.64 -30.55 16.22
N VAL A 665 -8.99 -30.08 15.15
CA VAL A 665 -9.43 -30.39 13.78
C VAL A 665 -9.15 -31.86 13.44
N ALA A 666 -8.09 -32.49 13.94
CA ALA A 666 -7.93 -33.95 13.78
C ALA A 666 -9.13 -34.71 14.34
N LEU A 667 -9.62 -34.30 15.52
CA LEU A 667 -10.83 -34.87 16.12
C LEU A 667 -12.07 -34.63 15.24
N LEU A 668 -12.29 -33.41 14.76
CA LEU A 668 -13.41 -33.09 13.87
C LEU A 668 -13.35 -33.88 12.56
N ALA A 669 -12.16 -34.00 11.95
CA ALA A 669 -11.93 -34.71 10.71
C ALA A 669 -12.37 -36.18 10.81
N ARG A 670 -12.16 -36.84 11.96
CA ARG A 670 -12.63 -38.22 12.18
C ARG A 670 -14.12 -38.36 11.96
N GLU A 671 -14.93 -37.39 12.39
CA GLU A 671 -16.39 -37.40 12.19
C GLU A 671 -16.74 -37.37 10.69
N PHE A 672 -16.11 -36.49 9.91
CA PHE A 672 -16.32 -36.43 8.46
C PHE A 672 -15.87 -37.71 7.75
N LEU A 673 -14.80 -38.34 8.24
CA LEU A 673 -14.27 -39.59 7.68
C LEU A 673 -15.14 -40.82 7.98
N THR A 674 -16.06 -40.75 8.95
CA THR A 674 -17.02 -41.85 9.19
C THR A 674 -17.97 -42.09 8.01
N SER A 675 -18.24 -41.05 7.22
CA SER A 675 -19.10 -41.13 6.03
C SER A 675 -18.36 -41.65 4.79
N GLY A 676 -17.03 -41.85 4.89
CA GLY A 676 -16.17 -42.33 3.82
C GLY A 676 -14.88 -41.53 3.68
N PRO A 677 -13.95 -41.95 2.80
CA PRO A 677 -12.71 -41.23 2.55
C PRO A 677 -12.97 -39.78 2.11
N ALA A 678 -12.37 -38.82 2.81
CA ALA A 678 -12.47 -37.40 2.50
C ALA A 678 -11.09 -36.74 2.49
N LYS A 679 -10.97 -35.66 1.73
CA LYS A 679 -9.77 -34.83 1.70
C LYS A 679 -9.86 -33.76 2.78
N VAL A 680 -8.75 -33.49 3.46
CA VAL A 680 -8.62 -32.44 4.48
C VAL A 680 -7.45 -31.55 4.11
N VAL A 681 -7.70 -30.24 3.98
CA VAL A 681 -6.66 -29.25 3.63
C VAL A 681 -6.03 -28.70 4.89
N LEU A 682 -4.71 -28.54 4.91
CA LEU A 682 -3.97 -27.99 6.04
C LEU A 682 -2.85 -27.05 5.56
N ASP A 683 -2.53 -26.02 6.34
CA ASP A 683 -1.38 -25.17 6.04
C ASP A 683 -0.05 -25.87 6.37
N VAL A 684 1.04 -25.40 5.74
CA VAL A 684 2.39 -25.95 5.93
C VAL A 684 2.89 -25.93 7.37
N ARG A 685 2.26 -25.20 8.29
CA ARG A 685 2.65 -25.15 9.69
C ARG A 685 2.04 -26.28 10.54
N CYS A 686 0.94 -26.90 10.12
CA CYS A 686 0.26 -27.93 10.91
C CYS A 686 1.19 -29.14 11.21
N SER A 687 1.02 -29.69 12.42
CA SER A 687 1.76 -30.86 12.92
C SER A 687 1.62 -32.08 12.02
N GLN A 688 2.66 -32.93 12.02
CA GLN A 688 2.61 -34.27 11.44
C GLN A 688 1.53 -35.14 12.12
N ALA A 689 1.19 -34.86 13.39
CA ALA A 689 0.13 -35.56 14.11
C ALA A 689 -1.22 -35.51 13.38
N LEU A 690 -1.58 -34.35 12.81
CA LEU A 690 -2.81 -34.18 12.04
C LEU A 690 -2.79 -35.04 10.77
N ILE A 691 -1.69 -34.99 10.02
CA ILE A 691 -1.49 -35.77 8.77
C ILE A 691 -1.64 -37.26 9.06
N ASP A 692 -0.93 -37.75 10.07
CA ASP A 692 -0.92 -39.16 10.46
C ASP A 692 -2.29 -39.61 10.96
N ASP A 693 -3.02 -38.78 11.70
CA ASP A 693 -4.37 -39.11 12.16
C ASP A 693 -5.39 -39.14 11.01
N ILE A 694 -5.32 -38.21 10.07
CA ILE A 694 -6.16 -38.22 8.85
C ILE A 694 -5.93 -39.52 8.07
N VAL A 695 -4.66 -39.88 7.82
CA VAL A 695 -4.31 -41.10 7.07
C VAL A 695 -4.77 -42.36 7.82
N ARG A 696 -4.55 -42.40 9.15
CA ARG A 696 -4.99 -43.52 10.00
C ARG A 696 -6.49 -43.77 9.91
N ASN A 697 -7.28 -42.71 9.75
CA ASN A 697 -8.74 -42.77 9.63
C ASN A 697 -9.23 -42.83 8.17
N GLY A 698 -8.35 -43.12 7.20
CA GLY A 698 -8.72 -43.33 5.80
C GLY A 698 -8.95 -42.06 4.99
N GLY A 699 -8.54 -40.90 5.50
CA GLY A 699 -8.60 -39.61 4.80
C GLY A 699 -7.35 -39.31 3.98
N ILE A 700 -7.42 -38.21 3.22
CA ILE A 700 -6.33 -37.73 2.36
C ILE A 700 -5.92 -36.31 2.80
N PRO A 701 -4.77 -36.14 3.47
CA PRO A 701 -4.27 -34.82 3.85
C PRO A 701 -3.70 -34.08 2.63
N LEU A 702 -4.06 -32.81 2.47
CA LEU A 702 -3.61 -31.95 1.38
C LEU A 702 -2.98 -30.69 1.94
N MET A 703 -1.66 -30.56 1.79
CA MET A 703 -0.92 -29.40 2.27
C MET A 703 -1.02 -28.22 1.29
N THR A 704 -1.12 -27.01 1.81
CA THR A 704 -1.04 -25.76 1.04
C THR A 704 -0.35 -24.66 1.85
N ARG A 705 -0.07 -23.52 1.20
CA ARG A 705 0.53 -22.34 1.83
C ARG A 705 -0.39 -21.71 2.88
N CYS A 706 0.19 -20.91 3.77
CA CYS A 706 -0.57 -20.19 4.79
C CYS A 706 -1.40 -19.06 4.17
N GLY A 707 -2.54 -18.74 4.79
CA GLY A 707 -3.51 -17.74 4.37
C GLY A 707 -4.88 -18.36 4.07
N ASN A 708 -5.94 -17.79 4.65
CA ASN A 708 -7.30 -18.30 4.52
C ASN A 708 -7.77 -18.43 3.06
N ALA A 709 -7.42 -17.47 2.20
CA ALA A 709 -7.73 -17.48 0.78
C ALA A 709 -7.18 -18.72 0.07
N TYR A 710 -5.96 -19.15 0.41
CA TYR A 710 -5.30 -20.30 -0.20
C TYR A 710 -5.87 -21.64 0.28
N ILE A 711 -6.25 -21.74 1.56
CA ILE A 711 -6.93 -22.91 2.10
C ILE A 711 -8.28 -23.08 1.39
N LEU A 712 -9.10 -22.03 1.35
CA LEU A 712 -10.42 -22.07 0.73
C LEU A 712 -10.34 -22.38 -0.77
N GLN A 713 -9.38 -21.79 -1.48
CA GLN A 713 -9.12 -22.08 -2.89
C GLN A 713 -8.76 -23.56 -3.10
N LYS A 714 -7.83 -24.10 -2.30
CA LYS A 714 -7.41 -25.50 -2.39
C LYS A 714 -8.55 -26.45 -2.05
N MET A 715 -9.35 -26.15 -1.02
CA MET A 715 -10.51 -26.95 -0.66
C MET A 715 -11.49 -27.06 -1.81
N ARG A 716 -11.77 -25.96 -2.51
CA ARG A 716 -12.66 -25.97 -3.68
C ARG A 716 -12.08 -26.77 -4.85
N GLN A 717 -10.81 -26.53 -5.20
CA GLN A 717 -10.14 -27.24 -6.30
C GLN A 717 -10.16 -28.75 -6.09
N GLU A 718 -10.01 -29.17 -4.84
CA GLU A 718 -9.86 -30.57 -4.46
C GLU A 718 -11.16 -31.22 -3.99
N ASN A 719 -12.23 -30.44 -3.86
CA ASN A 719 -13.48 -30.79 -3.20
C ASN A 719 -13.22 -31.43 -1.81
N ALA A 720 -12.39 -30.76 -1.00
CA ALA A 720 -12.08 -31.19 0.35
C ALA A 720 -13.27 -30.94 1.29
N ALA A 721 -13.43 -31.81 2.28
CA ALA A 721 -14.53 -31.72 3.25
C ALA A 721 -14.27 -30.69 4.35
N LEU A 722 -13.00 -30.56 4.73
CA LEU A 722 -12.55 -29.75 5.86
C LEU A 722 -11.20 -29.09 5.53
N GLY A 723 -10.97 -27.92 6.10
CA GLY A 723 -9.71 -27.20 6.02
C GLY A 723 -9.31 -26.61 7.37
N VAL A 724 -8.01 -26.45 7.60
CA VAL A 724 -7.50 -25.78 8.80
C VAL A 724 -6.23 -24.98 8.51
N GLU A 725 -6.15 -23.81 9.11
CA GLU A 725 -4.91 -23.10 9.30
C GLU A 725 -4.52 -23.12 10.79
N LEU A 726 -3.23 -23.31 11.11
CA LEU A 726 -2.75 -23.33 12.49
C LEU A 726 -3.08 -22.06 13.30
N SER A 727 -3.37 -20.95 12.64
CA SER A 727 -3.85 -19.69 13.22
C SER A 727 -5.29 -19.75 13.76
N GLY A 728 -6.00 -20.88 13.65
CA GLY A 728 -7.34 -21.08 14.22
C GLY A 728 -8.49 -20.95 13.22
N HIS A 729 -8.23 -20.63 11.94
CA HIS A 729 -9.25 -20.68 10.90
C HIS A 729 -9.62 -22.13 10.59
N VAL A 730 -10.91 -22.47 10.72
CA VAL A 730 -11.45 -23.80 10.43
C VAL A 730 -12.52 -23.68 9.35
N PHE A 731 -12.33 -24.37 8.24
CA PHE A 731 -13.13 -24.24 7.04
C PHE A 731 -13.96 -25.50 6.83
N PHE A 732 -15.23 -25.34 6.52
CA PHE A 732 -16.13 -26.44 6.21
C PHE A 732 -16.52 -26.44 4.74
N ASN A 733 -16.87 -27.59 4.19
CA ASN A 733 -17.53 -27.69 2.88
C ASN A 733 -18.97 -28.17 3.08
N ASP A 734 -19.77 -27.37 3.80
CA ASP A 734 -21.17 -27.65 4.14
C ASP A 734 -22.06 -26.46 3.74
N PRO A 735 -22.39 -26.31 2.44
CA PRO A 735 -23.15 -25.16 1.96
C PRO A 735 -24.47 -24.94 2.74
N PRO A 736 -24.80 -23.69 3.12
CA PRO A 736 -24.12 -22.44 2.77
C PRO A 736 -22.99 -22.01 3.72
N LEU A 737 -22.55 -22.86 4.66
CA LEU A 737 -21.45 -22.61 5.60
C LEU A 737 -20.13 -23.16 5.03
N ASN A 738 -19.69 -22.61 3.89
CA ASN A 738 -18.53 -23.10 3.14
C ASN A 738 -17.32 -22.14 3.18
N PHE A 739 -17.05 -21.57 4.36
CA PHE A 739 -15.97 -20.62 4.65
C PHE A 739 -15.38 -20.91 6.05
N ASP A 740 -14.38 -20.13 6.46
CA ASP A 740 -13.86 -20.16 7.83
C ASP A 740 -14.87 -19.59 8.83
N ASP A 741 -15.23 -20.39 9.82
CA ASP A 741 -16.27 -20.05 10.79
C ASP A 741 -15.98 -20.63 12.17
N ALA A 742 -15.59 -19.76 13.11
CA ALA A 742 -15.26 -20.17 14.47
C ALA A 742 -16.49 -20.56 15.29
N LEU A 743 -17.64 -19.91 15.08
CA LEU A 743 -18.87 -20.24 15.80
C LEU A 743 -19.37 -21.63 15.39
N PHE A 744 -19.33 -21.91 14.09
CA PHE A 744 -19.67 -23.24 13.59
C PHE A 744 -18.67 -24.30 14.07
N ALA A 745 -17.37 -24.00 14.03
CA ALA A 745 -16.34 -24.89 14.56
C ALA A 745 -16.51 -25.21 16.05
N ALA A 746 -16.84 -24.20 16.87
CA ALA A 746 -17.15 -24.39 18.29
C ALA A 746 -18.36 -25.31 18.48
N GLY A 747 -19.45 -25.07 17.74
CA GLY A 747 -20.63 -25.94 17.75
C GLY A 747 -20.31 -27.39 17.37
N LYS A 748 -19.54 -27.62 16.29
CA LYS A 748 -19.13 -28.96 15.86
C LYS A 748 -18.20 -29.66 16.87
N LEU A 749 -17.33 -28.91 17.55
CA LEU A 749 -16.47 -29.46 18.60
C LEU A 749 -17.28 -29.86 19.83
N VAL A 750 -18.22 -29.02 20.27
CA VAL A 750 -19.14 -29.33 21.36
C VAL A 750 -20.01 -30.55 21.00
N GLU A 751 -20.51 -30.64 19.77
CA GLU A 751 -21.19 -31.84 19.27
C GLU A 751 -20.30 -33.08 19.36
N TYR A 752 -19.06 -33.00 18.87
CA TYR A 752 -18.13 -34.12 18.88
C TYR A 752 -17.87 -34.64 20.31
N ILE A 753 -17.69 -33.74 21.27
CA ILE A 753 -17.44 -34.10 22.68
C ILE A 753 -18.71 -34.63 23.34
N SER A 754 -19.88 -34.04 23.04
CA SER A 754 -21.17 -34.48 23.62
C SER A 754 -21.50 -35.95 23.31
N LYS A 755 -21.00 -36.48 22.19
CA LYS A 755 -21.20 -37.87 21.76
C LYS A 755 -20.27 -38.87 22.44
N ARG A 756 -19.40 -38.43 23.37
CA ARG A 756 -18.33 -39.23 23.97
C ARG A 756 -18.33 -39.12 25.49
N ASP A 757 -18.00 -40.22 26.15
CA ASP A 757 -17.91 -40.35 27.62
C ASP A 757 -16.51 -40.02 28.18
N ARG A 758 -15.64 -39.41 27.36
CA ARG A 758 -14.27 -39.07 27.73
C ARG A 758 -14.05 -37.55 27.65
N PRO A 759 -13.26 -36.98 28.56
CA PRO A 759 -12.94 -35.56 28.54
C PRO A 759 -12.04 -35.19 27.35
N LEU A 760 -12.00 -33.90 26.98
CA LEU A 760 -11.28 -33.42 25.81
C LEU A 760 -9.78 -33.75 25.87
N SER A 761 -9.14 -33.59 27.03
CA SER A 761 -7.71 -33.92 27.21
C SER A 761 -7.39 -35.36 26.78
N GLN A 762 -8.24 -36.32 27.14
CA GLN A 762 -8.07 -37.72 26.82
C GLN A 762 -8.30 -38.04 25.35
N LEU A 763 -9.22 -37.32 24.69
CA LEU A 763 -9.45 -37.47 23.25
C LEU A 763 -8.24 -36.95 22.45
N VAL A 764 -7.65 -35.85 22.91
CA VAL A 764 -6.42 -35.29 22.32
C VAL A 764 -5.21 -36.20 22.56
N GLU A 765 -5.11 -36.86 23.72
CA GLU A 765 -4.06 -37.84 24.04
C GLU A 765 -4.06 -39.08 23.10
N GLU A 766 -5.15 -39.36 22.37
CA GLU A 766 -5.20 -40.44 21.36
C GLU A 766 -4.46 -40.10 20.06
N LEU A 767 -4.19 -38.82 19.82
CA LEU A 767 -3.49 -38.37 18.62
C LEU A 767 -2.03 -38.82 18.64
N PRO A 768 -1.40 -39.00 17.47
CA PRO A 768 0.04 -39.23 17.39
C PRO A 768 0.81 -38.15 18.17
N ARG A 769 1.72 -38.57 19.06
CA ARG A 769 2.50 -37.63 19.88
C ARG A 769 3.75 -37.19 19.13
N TYR A 770 3.90 -35.86 19.02
CA TYR A 770 5.08 -35.18 18.53
C TYR A 770 5.46 -34.04 19.49
N TYR A 771 6.74 -33.72 19.55
CA TYR A 771 7.30 -32.60 20.30
C TYR A 771 7.56 -31.46 19.31
N SER A 772 6.91 -30.33 19.51
CA SER A 772 7.04 -29.13 18.68
C SER A 772 7.77 -28.03 19.42
N SER A 773 8.63 -27.29 18.72
CA SER A 773 9.09 -25.98 19.18
C SER A 773 7.93 -24.98 19.16
N SER A 774 8.03 -23.92 19.96
CA SER A 774 7.29 -22.69 19.66
C SER A 774 7.74 -22.13 18.30
N GLU A 775 6.95 -21.23 17.70
CA GLU A 775 7.39 -20.52 16.50
C GLU A 775 8.59 -19.61 16.86
N LEU A 776 9.78 -19.98 16.39
CA LEU A 776 11.01 -19.22 16.57
C LEU A 776 11.03 -18.09 15.55
N ARG A 777 11.36 -16.87 15.99
CA ARG A 777 11.47 -15.69 15.12
C ARG A 777 12.92 -15.25 15.03
N VAL A 778 13.55 -15.51 13.90
CA VAL A 778 14.95 -15.14 13.65
C VAL A 778 14.99 -13.80 12.91
N PRO A 779 15.59 -12.74 13.47
CA PRO A 779 15.71 -11.45 12.79
C PRO A 779 16.37 -11.58 11.41
N CYS A 780 15.72 -11.08 10.37
CA CYS A 780 16.28 -11.09 9.02
C CYS A 780 15.69 -9.93 8.21
N PRO A 781 16.51 -9.00 7.69
CA PRO A 781 16.03 -7.85 6.94
C PRO A 781 15.09 -8.24 5.79
N ASP A 782 14.04 -7.44 5.55
CA ASP A 782 13.08 -7.67 4.46
C ASP A 782 13.73 -7.79 3.08
N THR A 783 14.89 -7.15 2.90
CA THR A 783 15.67 -7.19 1.66
C THR A 783 16.36 -8.53 1.41
N GLN A 784 16.48 -9.39 2.42
CA GLN A 784 17.31 -10.60 2.38
C GLN A 784 16.54 -11.87 2.76
N LYS A 785 15.48 -11.76 3.57
CA LYS A 785 14.77 -12.93 4.13
C LYS A 785 14.35 -13.97 3.09
N PHE A 786 13.90 -13.54 1.91
CA PHE A 786 13.53 -14.46 0.83
C PHE A 786 14.75 -15.17 0.22
N THR A 787 15.84 -14.42 -0.01
CA THR A 787 17.11 -14.99 -0.49
C THR A 787 17.71 -15.99 0.52
N VAL A 788 17.61 -15.69 1.82
CA VAL A 788 18.08 -16.60 2.87
C VAL A 788 17.27 -17.89 2.89
N VAL A 789 15.94 -17.82 2.80
CA VAL A 789 15.07 -19.01 2.70
C VAL A 789 15.41 -19.84 1.47
N GLU A 790 15.65 -19.19 0.33
CA GLU A 790 16.02 -19.88 -0.91
C GLU A 790 17.36 -20.62 -0.77
N ALA A 791 18.37 -19.98 -0.19
CA ALA A 791 19.67 -20.61 0.07
C ALA A 791 19.55 -21.80 1.04
N ILE A 792 18.69 -21.70 2.07
CA ILE A 792 18.40 -22.81 2.97
C ILE A 792 17.74 -23.96 2.22
N LYS A 793 16.73 -23.66 1.39
CA LYS A 793 16.02 -24.65 0.56
C LYS A 793 17.00 -25.41 -0.33
N GLU A 794 17.83 -24.71 -1.10
CA GLU A 794 18.84 -25.28 -1.98
C GLU A 794 19.82 -26.20 -1.21
N SER A 795 20.16 -25.85 0.03
CA SER A 795 21.09 -26.65 0.84
C SER A 795 20.54 -28.02 1.28
N PHE A 796 19.21 -28.18 1.31
CA PHE A 796 18.56 -29.42 1.77
C PHE A 796 17.92 -30.22 0.63
N ILE A 797 17.59 -29.62 -0.51
CA ILE A 797 16.80 -30.27 -1.56
C ILE A 797 17.49 -31.50 -2.19
N GLU A 798 18.83 -31.55 -2.21
CA GLU A 798 19.58 -32.70 -2.70
C GLU A 798 19.65 -33.87 -1.71
N THR A 799 19.42 -33.61 -0.41
CA THR A 799 19.65 -34.58 0.67
C THR A 799 18.38 -34.99 1.41
N HIS A 800 17.32 -34.18 1.34
CA HIS A 800 16.08 -34.37 2.08
C HIS A 800 14.87 -34.15 1.15
N GLU A 801 13.74 -34.74 1.51
CA GLU A 801 12.45 -34.37 0.92
C GLU A 801 12.08 -32.97 1.45
N VAL A 802 11.94 -32.01 0.54
CA VAL A 802 11.58 -30.62 0.86
C VAL A 802 10.26 -30.26 0.20
N ILE A 803 9.29 -29.81 1.00
CA ILE A 803 8.05 -29.24 0.51
C ILE A 803 8.25 -27.71 0.45
N ASP A 804 8.24 -27.16 -0.75
CA ASP A 804 8.61 -25.76 -1.07
C ASP A 804 7.41 -24.86 -1.40
N ILE A 805 6.21 -25.23 -0.92
CA ILE A 805 4.95 -24.54 -1.19
C ILE A 805 4.93 -23.11 -0.58
N ASP A 806 5.57 -22.94 0.58
CA ASP A 806 5.62 -21.71 1.37
C ASP A 806 6.82 -21.79 2.33
N GLY A 807 7.97 -21.29 1.85
CA GLY A 807 9.28 -21.50 2.46
C GLY A 807 9.83 -22.91 2.22
N ALA A 808 10.57 -23.46 3.18
CA ALA A 808 11.14 -24.81 3.09
C ALA A 808 10.69 -25.66 4.28
N ARG A 809 9.73 -26.58 4.06
CA ARG A 809 9.40 -27.64 5.03
C ARG A 809 10.25 -28.87 4.71
N ILE A 810 11.33 -29.02 5.45
CA ILE A 810 12.35 -30.06 5.28
C ILE A 810 11.99 -31.24 6.16
N LYS A 811 11.88 -32.43 5.57
CA LYS A 811 11.58 -33.67 6.28
C LYS A 811 12.87 -34.37 6.68
N PHE A 812 12.98 -34.68 7.96
CA PHE A 812 14.10 -35.43 8.54
C PHE A 812 13.62 -36.81 8.97
N ASP A 813 14.58 -37.73 9.20
CA ASP A 813 14.24 -38.90 10.00
C ASP A 813 13.81 -38.46 11.40
N GLY A 814 12.70 -39.00 11.89
CA GLY A 814 12.13 -38.64 13.20
C GLY A 814 11.40 -37.28 13.28
N GLY A 815 11.28 -36.48 12.22
CA GLY A 815 10.60 -35.17 12.33
C GLY A 815 10.66 -34.27 11.09
N TRP A 816 10.36 -32.99 11.25
CA TRP A 816 10.47 -31.98 10.19
C TRP A 816 10.83 -30.61 10.75
N ALA A 817 11.33 -29.72 9.89
CA ALA A 817 11.51 -28.31 10.19
C ALA A 817 10.95 -27.45 9.06
N LEU A 818 10.34 -26.33 9.40
CA LEU A 818 9.84 -25.33 8.46
C LEU A 818 10.61 -24.03 8.67
N VAL A 819 11.15 -23.49 7.59
CA VAL A 819 11.77 -22.15 7.57
C VAL A 819 11.05 -21.29 6.54
N ARG A 820 10.53 -20.14 6.97
CA ARG A 820 9.71 -19.24 6.14
C ARG A 820 10.11 -17.79 6.31
N ALA A 821 9.98 -17.02 5.24
CA ALA A 821 10.04 -15.57 5.33
C ALA A 821 8.70 -15.06 5.86
N SER A 822 8.70 -14.25 6.93
CA SER A 822 7.47 -13.61 7.41
C SER A 822 6.99 -12.58 6.39
N ASN A 823 5.71 -12.59 6.02
CA ASN A 823 5.14 -11.58 5.10
C ASN A 823 4.92 -10.21 5.75
N THR A 824 4.87 -10.15 7.08
CA THR A 824 4.47 -8.95 7.83
C THR A 824 5.61 -8.33 8.64
N GLN A 825 6.70 -9.05 8.86
CA GLN A 825 7.82 -8.62 9.70
C GLN A 825 9.17 -9.01 9.08
N PRO A 826 10.27 -8.29 9.41
CA PRO A 826 11.63 -8.62 8.99
C PRO A 826 12.22 -9.75 9.85
N VAL A 827 11.58 -10.92 9.78
CA VAL A 827 12.00 -12.13 10.49
C VAL A 827 11.81 -13.36 9.60
N LEU A 828 12.61 -14.40 9.85
CA LEU A 828 12.31 -15.76 9.47
C LEU A 828 11.47 -16.41 10.57
N SER A 829 10.39 -17.07 10.19
CA SER A 829 9.61 -17.95 11.07
C SER A 829 10.16 -19.36 10.93
N VAL A 830 10.51 -19.97 12.06
CA VAL A 830 11.02 -21.35 12.14
C VAL A 830 10.16 -22.16 13.09
N ARG A 831 9.73 -23.35 12.64
CA ARG A 831 9.04 -24.33 13.48
C ARG A 831 9.66 -25.69 13.28
N VAL A 832 9.95 -26.39 14.36
CA VAL A 832 10.55 -27.73 14.33
C VAL A 832 9.66 -28.70 15.08
N GLU A 833 9.57 -29.92 14.57
CA GLU A 833 8.83 -30.99 15.21
C GLU A 833 9.62 -32.30 15.16
N GLY A 834 9.65 -33.04 16.28
CA GLY A 834 10.30 -34.34 16.42
C GLY A 834 9.39 -35.37 17.06
N ARG A 835 9.60 -36.66 16.76
CA ARG A 835 8.88 -37.78 17.38
C ARG A 835 9.31 -38.02 18.83
N THR A 836 10.54 -37.63 19.15
CA THR A 836 11.14 -37.63 20.49
C THR A 836 11.70 -36.23 20.80
N GLU A 837 12.01 -35.95 22.07
CA GLU A 837 12.70 -34.70 22.44
C GLU A 837 14.12 -34.67 21.86
N GLU A 838 14.79 -35.82 21.76
CA GLU A 838 16.10 -35.92 21.11
C GLU A 838 16.02 -35.59 19.61
N ASP A 839 14.99 -36.06 18.91
CA ASP A 839 14.78 -35.71 17.49
C ASP A 839 14.52 -34.22 17.31
N LEU A 840 13.68 -33.62 18.15
CA LEU A 840 13.40 -32.18 18.11
C LEU A 840 14.69 -31.38 18.22
N HIS A 841 15.48 -31.60 19.27
CA HIS A 841 16.73 -30.86 19.50
C HIS A 841 17.77 -31.11 18.40
N ARG A 842 17.86 -32.35 17.90
CA ARG A 842 18.78 -32.68 16.79
C ARG A 842 18.42 -31.92 15.53
N ILE A 843 17.14 -31.91 15.14
CA ILE A 843 16.68 -31.23 13.93
C ILE A 843 16.82 -29.72 14.09
N GLU A 844 16.44 -29.17 15.25
CA GLU A 844 16.59 -27.76 15.56
C GLU A 844 18.05 -27.30 15.47
N GLY A 845 18.99 -28.09 15.99
CA GLY A 845 20.43 -27.82 15.87
C GLY A 845 20.90 -27.74 14.42
N ILE A 846 20.53 -28.72 13.60
CA ILE A 846 20.90 -28.78 12.17
C ILE A 846 20.39 -27.55 11.41
N VAL A 847 19.13 -27.18 11.66
CA VAL A 847 18.48 -26.08 10.93
C VAL A 847 18.98 -24.73 11.40
N THR A 848 19.19 -24.55 12.70
CA THR A 848 19.72 -23.30 13.28
C THR A 848 21.16 -23.06 12.84
N GLU A 849 22.00 -24.10 12.79
CA GLU A 849 23.35 -24.01 12.22
C GLU A 849 23.30 -23.57 10.75
N ARG A 850 22.41 -24.18 9.94
CA ARG A 850 22.26 -23.80 8.53
C ARG A 850 21.78 -22.36 8.37
N ILE A 851 20.79 -21.94 9.15
CA ILE A 851 20.31 -20.54 9.14
C ILE A 851 21.47 -19.60 9.44
N SER A 852 22.28 -19.90 10.45
CA SER A 852 23.43 -19.07 10.85
C SER A 852 24.48 -18.96 9.74
N LEU A 853 24.70 -20.02 8.97
CA LEU A 853 25.61 -20.02 7.80
C LEU A 853 25.05 -19.23 6.60
N CYS A 854 23.72 -19.15 6.47
CA CYS A 854 23.05 -18.44 5.38
C CYS A 854 22.74 -16.97 5.72
N LEU A 855 22.75 -16.59 7.00
CA LEU A 855 22.60 -15.20 7.43
C LEU A 855 23.87 -14.39 7.09
N PRO A 856 23.72 -13.11 6.69
CA PRO A 856 24.88 -12.25 6.45
C PRO A 856 25.65 -11.94 7.74
N SER A 857 26.97 -11.84 7.62
CA SER A 857 27.87 -11.53 8.73
C SER A 857 27.43 -10.26 9.49
N GLY A 858 27.14 -10.39 10.79
CA GLY A 858 26.78 -9.28 11.68
C GLY A 858 25.36 -9.29 12.24
N ILE A 859 24.53 -10.28 11.89
CA ILE A 859 23.22 -10.51 12.51
C ILE A 859 23.34 -11.82 13.30
N GLY A 860 23.45 -11.71 14.63
CA GLY A 860 23.62 -12.82 15.56
C GLY A 860 22.38 -13.07 16.39
#